data_AF-A0A534ZHY7-F1
#
_entry.id   AF-A0A534ZHY7-F1
#
_cell.length_a   1.000
_cell.length_b   1.000
_cell.length_c   1.000
_cell.angle_alpha   90.00
_cell.angle_beta   90.00
_cell.angle_gamma   90.00
#
_symmetry.space_group_name_H-M   'P 1'
#
loop_
_entity.id
_entity.type
_entity.pdbx_description
1 polymer ?
#
loop_
_entity_poly.entity_id
_entity_poly.type
_entity_poly.pdbx_seq_one_letter_code
_entity_poly.pdbx_strand_id
1 'polypeptide(L)'
;MTRLTAVASFLLLLSAVLTPTGALSSGWPTSGTPPAPNDPDYQPVETGFPSSCSSQSVDDEQLYFYGFMPKCAPQAMDPENASGMSVSTAWRDFGTRAIGAPDVVIAYIEGGINWHHGDAQELAKKVYLNRGELPPALCDRSPCANPGTYDANGDGVFNAADYEQDSRVSDFNGNGLIDPEDVITAFTCYDRATGSLGQLSFDASNRQHCSNGDAVLAVDNDGNGYPHDISGWDFYDHQNDPATYDTAYGHANSQQKQAAAQTDNGVEGAGLCSGCLLLPIKAGAEALDRDDDLAQAWLFAVDAGASVITSVTADLGYSSFMHQAVEYAWRHGVVMAGSSNDFDSTDHQGSMFWPHVLPGNGLVPNSNGLPAGLANAETTTYRARSGYTSWGTHNMFSVSTQGGTTSESTPTVTGVMGLVLSFGRSISPVLTGPEAIQVVRATASRITDPTLPWPGSPGDWNLQYGYGRPNVDLAMKAIQAGRIPPVAWIDSPDWYSLYDPTQTRAVTVSGHVEDRRSTSGYHWRLQYGLGPQPDTWTTFASGSGSKPKDVSGTLDLSGIPASFWDDAQNPYRMSVTKTLETTEQYTVSLRLQVIDNASASQPWGTGEERRSIAVHRDPSLLPGFPLRLGHGGESQAALVDLQGTGHLDLVFGDTDGYVHAIDPMTRRELRG
;
A
#
# COMPACT_ATOMS: atom_id res chain seq x y z
N MET A 1 -63.84 20.30 32.36
CA MET A 1 -63.54 21.71 32.04
C MET A 1 -62.54 22.22 33.05
N THR A 2 -61.25 22.32 32.67
CA THR A 2 -60.26 23.18 33.33
C THR A 2 -59.03 23.23 32.43
N ARG A 3 -58.65 24.44 32.02
CA ARG A 3 -57.40 24.74 31.31
C ARG A 3 -56.28 24.90 32.34
N LEU A 4 -55.09 24.43 32.02
CA LEU A 4 -53.84 25.02 32.50
C LEU A 4 -52.71 24.72 31.49
N THR A 5 -52.19 25.79 30.92
CA THR A 5 -50.99 25.90 30.09
C THR A 5 -49.76 26.00 30.99
N ALA A 6 -48.71 25.23 30.70
CA ALA A 6 -47.38 25.42 31.27
C ALA A 6 -46.38 25.64 30.13
N VAL A 7 -45.73 26.80 30.18
CA VAL A 7 -44.64 27.26 29.32
C VAL A 7 -43.33 26.73 29.91
N ALA A 8 -42.53 26.03 29.12
CA ALA A 8 -41.20 25.55 29.53
C ALA A 8 -40.12 26.56 29.14
N SER A 9 -39.28 26.91 30.12
CA SER A 9 -38.12 27.79 29.99
C SER A 9 -36.97 27.08 29.30
N PHE A 10 -36.43 27.67 28.23
CA PHE A 10 -35.18 27.28 27.58
C PHE A 10 -34.00 27.91 28.33
N LEU A 11 -33.05 27.10 28.78
CA LEU A 11 -31.72 27.56 29.20
C LEU A 11 -30.87 27.82 27.95
N LEU A 12 -30.54 29.08 27.69
CA LEU A 12 -29.50 29.50 26.75
C LEU A 12 -28.13 29.24 27.38
N LEU A 13 -27.44 28.20 26.91
CA LEU A 13 -25.99 28.08 27.04
C LEU A 13 -25.36 28.96 25.95
N LEU A 14 -24.66 30.00 26.39
CA LEU A 14 -23.94 30.95 25.55
C LEU A 14 -22.74 30.23 24.92
N SER A 15 -22.89 29.73 23.70
CA SER A 15 -21.76 29.37 22.84
C SER A 15 -21.06 30.65 22.43
N ALA A 16 -19.86 30.91 22.97
CA ALA A 16 -18.99 31.95 22.44
C ALA A 16 -18.64 31.57 21.00
N VAL A 17 -19.21 32.29 20.03
CA VAL A 17 -18.77 32.28 18.64
C VAL A 17 -17.40 32.94 18.63
N LEU A 18 -16.35 32.13 18.75
CA LEU A 18 -15.03 32.49 18.28
C LEU A 18 -15.13 32.61 16.77
N THR A 19 -15.15 33.83 16.26
CA THR A 19 -14.80 34.10 14.86
C THR A 19 -13.45 33.42 14.59
N PRO A 20 -13.30 32.59 13.54
CA PRO A 20 -12.00 32.06 13.19
C PRO A 20 -11.14 33.25 12.81
N THR A 21 -10.21 33.63 13.68
CA THR A 21 -9.05 34.41 13.26
C THR A 21 -8.33 33.53 12.26
N GLY A 22 -8.40 33.88 10.97
CA GLY A 22 -7.66 33.17 9.93
C GLY A 22 -6.22 33.01 10.38
N ALA A 23 -5.80 31.77 10.61
CA ALA A 23 -4.39 31.48 10.80
C ALA A 23 -3.70 31.90 9.50
N LEU A 24 -2.81 32.89 9.59
CA LEU A 24 -1.90 33.20 8.50
C LEU A 24 -1.15 31.90 8.17
N SER A 25 -1.08 31.54 6.89
CA SER A 25 -0.18 30.49 6.41
C SER A 25 1.19 30.69 7.07
N SER A 26 1.64 29.66 7.80
CA SER A 26 2.88 29.74 8.58
C SER A 26 4.11 29.45 7.72
N GLY A 27 3.93 28.79 6.57
CA GLY A 27 5.01 28.17 5.79
C GLY A 27 5.90 27.23 6.60
N TRP A 28 6.92 26.67 5.97
CA TRP A 28 8.01 26.03 6.73
C TRP A 28 8.78 27.12 7.50
N PRO A 29 9.06 26.95 8.80
CA PRO A 29 9.87 27.92 9.52
C PRO A 29 11.28 27.95 8.90
N THR A 30 11.77 29.16 8.57
CA THR A 30 13.13 29.39 8.05
C THR A 30 14.26 28.96 9.01
N SER A 31 13.90 28.43 10.18
CA SER A 31 14.77 27.88 11.21
C SER A 31 14.12 26.63 11.83
N GLY A 32 14.00 25.56 11.04
CA GLY A 32 13.69 24.21 11.54
C GLY A 32 14.95 23.48 12.00
N THR A 33 14.82 22.53 12.92
CA THR A 33 15.86 21.53 13.20
C THR A 33 15.22 20.15 13.03
N PRO A 34 15.59 19.37 12.00
CA PRO A 34 16.53 19.70 10.93
C PRO A 34 15.99 20.82 10.00
N PRO A 35 16.86 21.49 9.22
CA PRO A 35 16.41 22.36 8.14
C PRO A 35 15.51 21.60 7.15
N ALA A 36 14.79 22.34 6.30
CA ALA A 36 14.13 21.69 5.16
C ALA A 36 15.19 20.99 4.29
N PRO A 37 14.82 19.88 3.64
CA PRO A 37 15.64 19.26 2.62
C PRO A 37 16.17 20.30 1.61
N ASN A 38 17.44 20.13 1.21
CA ASN A 38 18.09 21.04 0.25
C ASN A 38 17.72 20.75 -1.22
N ASP A 39 16.86 19.75 -1.44
CA ASP A 39 16.44 19.23 -2.73
C ASP A 39 15.55 20.27 -3.46
N PRO A 40 15.87 20.62 -4.73
CA PRO A 40 15.22 21.71 -5.47
C PRO A 40 13.69 21.66 -5.56
N ASP A 41 13.11 20.47 -5.64
CA ASP A 41 11.67 20.24 -5.86
C ASP A 41 10.89 20.12 -4.54
N TYR A 42 11.57 20.01 -3.39
CA TYR A 42 10.90 19.84 -2.09
C TYR A 42 10.01 21.03 -1.74
N GLN A 43 10.54 22.26 -1.83
CA GLN A 43 9.80 23.48 -1.45
C GLN A 43 10.14 24.75 -2.26
N PRO A 44 10.26 24.69 -3.60
CA PRO A 44 10.67 25.84 -4.42
C PRO A 44 9.73 27.05 -4.25
N VAL A 45 8.43 26.79 -4.09
CA VAL A 45 7.41 27.84 -3.94
C VAL A 45 7.53 28.54 -2.59
N GLU A 46 7.67 27.78 -1.50
CA GLU A 46 7.84 28.31 -0.15
C GLU A 46 9.13 29.13 -0.01
N THR A 47 10.21 28.71 -0.67
CA THR A 47 11.51 29.40 -0.65
C THR A 47 11.48 30.70 -1.47
N GLY A 48 10.79 30.71 -2.61
CA GLY A 48 10.66 31.87 -3.47
C GLY A 48 9.59 32.89 -3.05
N PHE A 49 8.89 32.65 -1.93
CA PHE A 49 7.77 33.47 -1.47
C PHE A 49 8.22 34.91 -1.11
N PRO A 50 7.41 35.96 -1.41
CA PRO A 50 6.12 35.93 -2.10
C PRO A 50 6.21 35.99 -3.64
N SER A 51 7.41 36.18 -4.20
CA SER A 51 7.59 36.35 -5.65
C SER A 51 7.15 35.12 -6.46
N SER A 52 7.42 33.92 -5.95
CA SER A 52 7.06 32.64 -6.58
C SER A 52 5.56 32.49 -6.85
N CYS A 53 4.69 33.02 -5.98
CA CYS A 53 3.23 32.83 -6.10
C CYS A 53 2.62 33.37 -7.41
N SER A 54 3.36 34.24 -8.12
CA SER A 54 2.92 34.81 -9.40
C SER A 54 3.29 33.96 -10.63
N SER A 55 4.21 33.01 -10.48
CA SER A 55 4.80 32.23 -11.57
C SER A 55 4.85 30.73 -11.34
N GLN A 56 4.63 30.26 -10.11
CA GLN A 56 4.64 28.84 -9.70
C GLN A 56 3.34 28.47 -9.00
N SER A 57 2.93 27.21 -9.15
CA SER A 57 1.80 26.59 -8.46
C SER A 57 2.23 26.07 -7.10
N VAL A 58 1.34 26.07 -6.11
CA VAL A 58 1.52 25.23 -4.91
C VAL A 58 1.66 23.75 -5.27
N ASP A 59 1.18 23.34 -6.43
CA ASP A 59 1.34 21.97 -6.93
C ASP A 59 2.75 21.70 -7.49
N ASP A 60 3.64 22.70 -7.56
CA ASP A 60 5.02 22.57 -8.05
C ASP A 60 6.02 22.26 -6.90
N GLU A 61 5.54 21.80 -5.74
CA GLU A 61 6.36 21.42 -4.59
C GLU A 61 5.81 20.15 -3.91
N GLN A 62 6.60 19.49 -3.06
CA GLN A 62 6.23 18.22 -2.44
C GLN A 62 5.30 18.41 -1.21
N LEU A 63 4.14 19.03 -1.46
CA LEU A 63 3.09 19.37 -0.48
C LEU A 63 2.68 18.23 0.44
N TYR A 64 2.79 16.98 -0.02
CA TYR A 64 2.38 15.78 0.68
C TYR A 64 3.23 15.49 1.93
N PHE A 65 4.42 16.08 2.05
CA PHE A 65 5.22 16.04 3.29
C PHE A 65 4.70 16.99 4.37
N TYR A 66 4.04 18.08 3.99
CA TYR A 66 3.92 19.24 4.87
C TYR A 66 2.95 19.04 6.04
N GLY A 67 3.44 19.33 7.25
CA GLY A 67 2.60 19.55 8.43
C GLY A 67 2.24 21.03 8.67
N PHE A 68 2.19 21.82 7.60
CA PHE A 68 1.81 23.23 7.59
C PHE A 68 1.01 23.55 6.31
N MET A 69 0.41 24.74 6.24
CA MET A 69 -0.31 25.22 5.05
C MET A 69 0.59 26.08 4.15
N PRO A 70 0.67 25.83 2.83
CA PRO A 70 1.46 26.63 1.89
C PRO A 70 1.04 28.10 1.83
N LYS A 71 2.00 29.00 1.58
CA LYS A 71 1.81 30.46 1.60
C LYS A 71 1.11 30.99 0.36
N CYS A 72 1.26 30.33 -0.79
CA CYS A 72 0.66 30.77 -2.05
C CYS A 72 -0.81 30.34 -2.22
N ALA A 73 -1.37 29.56 -1.29
CA ALA A 73 -2.79 29.17 -1.26
C ALA A 73 -3.53 29.80 -0.06
N PRO A 74 -3.79 31.12 -0.05
CA PRO A 74 -4.31 31.83 1.12
C PRO A 74 -5.76 31.48 1.49
N GLN A 75 -6.50 30.80 0.62
CA GLN A 75 -7.87 30.33 0.88
C GLN A 75 -7.90 28.90 1.42
N ALA A 76 -6.77 28.19 1.38
CA ALA A 76 -6.72 26.82 1.81
C ALA A 76 -6.85 26.71 3.33
N MET A 77 -7.67 25.78 3.78
CA MET A 77 -7.87 25.48 5.20
C MET A 77 -7.80 23.98 5.43
N ASP A 78 -7.23 23.59 6.57
CA ASP A 78 -7.16 22.21 7.01
C ASP A 78 -7.38 22.16 8.53
N PRO A 79 -8.16 21.21 9.08
CA PRO A 79 -8.38 21.08 10.52
C PRO A 79 -7.09 20.92 11.34
N GLU A 80 -6.05 20.34 10.74
CA GLU A 80 -4.71 20.16 11.36
C GLU A 80 -3.72 21.23 10.91
N ASN A 81 -4.16 22.21 10.11
CA ASN A 81 -3.31 23.20 9.47
C ASN A 81 -2.15 22.56 8.68
N ALA A 82 -2.43 21.46 7.96
CA ALA A 82 -1.45 20.71 7.18
C ALA A 82 -1.97 20.40 5.76
N SER A 83 -1.17 20.68 4.73
CA SER A 83 -1.48 20.23 3.36
C SER A 83 -1.20 18.75 3.12
N GLY A 84 -0.27 18.16 3.86
CA GLY A 84 0.16 16.77 3.68
C GLY A 84 0.02 15.89 4.91
N MET A 85 0.82 14.82 4.95
CA MET A 85 0.77 13.77 5.98
C MET A 85 1.58 14.10 7.23
N SER A 86 1.95 15.37 7.43
CA SER A 86 2.75 15.86 8.55
C SER A 86 4.13 15.18 8.71
N VAL A 87 4.72 14.67 7.63
CA VAL A 87 6.05 14.05 7.62
C VAL A 87 7.11 15.08 8.02
N SER A 88 7.01 16.29 7.49
CA SER A 88 7.96 17.36 7.79
C SER A 88 7.87 17.81 9.26
N THR A 89 6.67 17.73 9.87
CA THR A 89 6.54 17.92 11.33
C THR A 89 7.22 16.81 12.10
N ALA A 90 7.13 15.56 11.65
CA ALA A 90 7.83 14.44 12.26
C ALA A 90 9.36 14.61 12.19
N TRP A 91 9.90 15.07 11.06
CA TRP A 91 11.32 15.41 10.94
C TRP A 91 11.76 16.45 11.97
N ARG A 92 10.98 17.53 12.13
CA ARG A 92 11.25 18.55 13.15
C ARG A 92 11.21 17.99 14.57
N ASP A 93 10.23 17.15 14.88
CA ASP A 93 9.99 16.69 16.25
C ASP A 93 10.93 15.53 16.66
N PHE A 94 11.43 14.74 15.70
CA PHE A 94 12.20 13.52 15.96
C PHE A 94 13.57 13.44 15.25
N GLY A 95 13.90 14.39 14.39
CA GLY A 95 15.17 14.45 13.66
C GLY A 95 15.42 13.21 12.79
N THR A 96 16.64 12.70 12.82
CA THR A 96 17.07 11.52 12.04
C THR A 96 16.33 10.22 12.40
N ARG A 97 15.51 10.19 13.46
CA ARG A 97 14.66 9.03 13.74
C ARG A 97 13.41 8.98 12.86
N ALA A 98 13.04 10.09 12.23
CA ALA A 98 11.84 10.20 11.39
C ALA A 98 12.12 10.16 9.88
N ILE A 99 13.34 9.80 9.46
CA ILE A 99 13.70 9.69 8.04
C ILE A 99 13.71 8.23 7.54
N GLY A 100 13.68 7.25 8.45
CA GLY A 100 13.79 5.83 8.11
C GLY A 100 15.02 5.16 8.72
N ALA A 101 15.21 3.89 8.40
CA ALA A 101 16.38 3.12 8.80
C ALA A 101 16.78 2.12 7.70
N PRO A 102 18.09 1.89 7.46
CA PRO A 102 18.55 1.06 6.33
C PRO A 102 18.25 -0.43 6.49
N ASP A 103 17.90 -0.89 7.70
CA ASP A 103 17.41 -2.25 7.95
C ASP A 103 15.90 -2.42 7.67
N VAL A 104 15.21 -1.35 7.27
CA VAL A 104 13.86 -1.39 6.71
C VAL A 104 13.97 -1.34 5.19
N VAL A 105 13.78 -2.50 4.57
CA VAL A 105 13.82 -2.69 3.12
C VAL A 105 12.39 -2.59 2.56
N ILE A 106 12.23 -1.75 1.53
CA ILE A 106 11.01 -1.61 0.74
C ILE A 106 11.26 -2.35 -0.59
N ALA A 107 10.64 -3.52 -0.76
CA ALA A 107 10.64 -4.18 -2.06
C ALA A 107 9.75 -3.39 -3.03
N TYR A 108 10.28 -3.08 -4.21
CA TYR A 108 9.56 -2.40 -5.28
C TYR A 108 9.38 -3.35 -6.45
N ILE A 109 8.13 -3.61 -6.83
CA ILE A 109 7.77 -4.63 -7.81
C ILE A 109 7.01 -3.96 -8.96
N GLU A 110 7.59 -4.03 -10.16
CA GLU A 110 7.04 -3.52 -11.42
C GLU A 110 7.89 -4.04 -12.61
N GLY A 111 8.13 -3.19 -13.63
CA GLY A 111 8.92 -3.47 -14.82
C GLY A 111 10.43 -3.31 -14.65
N GLY A 112 10.92 -3.12 -13.42
CA GLY A 112 12.35 -2.99 -13.13
C GLY A 112 12.87 -1.55 -13.06
N ILE A 113 13.98 -1.38 -12.34
CA ILE A 113 14.67 -0.08 -12.20
C ILE A 113 15.40 0.28 -13.49
N ASN A 114 15.48 1.56 -13.86
CA ASN A 114 16.06 1.96 -15.14
C ASN A 114 17.31 2.82 -14.96
N TRP A 115 18.49 2.21 -15.04
CA TRP A 115 19.77 2.90 -15.00
C TRP A 115 20.12 3.65 -16.30
N HIS A 116 19.35 3.41 -17.36
CA HIS A 116 19.58 3.91 -18.73
C HIS A 116 18.67 5.08 -19.12
N HIS A 117 17.66 5.41 -18.30
CA HIS A 117 16.72 6.52 -18.53
C HIS A 117 17.33 7.90 -18.22
N GLY A 118 18.34 7.94 -17.33
CA GLY A 118 19.09 9.16 -16.99
C GLY A 118 18.57 9.95 -15.77
N ASP A 119 17.65 9.39 -14.99
CA ASP A 119 17.05 10.03 -13.79
C ASP A 119 17.19 9.17 -12.50
N ALA A 120 18.07 8.17 -12.52
CA ALA A 120 18.27 7.22 -11.42
C ALA A 120 19.32 7.67 -10.39
N GLN A 121 19.84 8.90 -10.50
CA GLN A 121 20.90 9.42 -9.62
C GLN A 121 20.55 9.32 -8.14
N GLU A 122 19.29 9.58 -7.78
CA GLU A 122 18.81 9.55 -6.40
C GLU A 122 18.55 8.13 -5.86
N LEU A 123 18.62 7.12 -6.74
CA LEU A 123 18.37 5.71 -6.42
C LEU A 123 19.67 4.91 -6.24
N ALA A 124 20.77 5.31 -6.87
CA ALA A 124 22.02 4.54 -6.88
C ALA A 124 22.55 4.16 -5.47
N LYS A 125 22.32 5.02 -4.47
CA LYS A 125 22.73 4.79 -3.06
C LYS A 125 21.60 4.29 -2.16
N LYS A 126 20.44 3.98 -2.75
CA LYS A 126 19.22 3.59 -2.04
C LYS A 126 18.88 2.14 -2.20
N VAL A 127 19.53 1.43 -3.11
CA VAL A 127 19.22 0.04 -3.40
C VAL A 127 19.98 -0.90 -2.47
N TYR A 128 19.26 -1.92 -1.98
CA TYR A 128 19.74 -3.01 -1.14
C TYR A 128 20.72 -3.90 -1.90
N LEU A 129 21.77 -4.35 -1.22
CA LEU A 129 22.67 -5.39 -1.70
C LEU A 129 22.61 -6.65 -0.82
N ASN A 130 22.52 -7.82 -1.45
CA ASN A 130 22.58 -9.12 -0.79
C ASN A 130 24.04 -9.45 -0.41
N ARG A 131 24.33 -9.43 0.90
CA ARG A 131 25.65 -9.81 1.44
C ARG A 131 25.99 -11.29 1.21
N GLY A 132 24.99 -12.13 1.02
CA GLY A 132 25.13 -13.56 0.76
C GLY A 132 25.90 -13.85 -0.53
N GLU A 133 25.62 -13.04 -1.56
CA GLU A 133 26.13 -13.18 -2.92
C GLU A 133 27.44 -12.41 -3.19
N LEU A 134 27.79 -11.47 -2.32
CA LEU A 134 28.92 -10.57 -2.56
C LEU A 134 30.13 -10.83 -1.64
N PRO A 135 31.37 -10.70 -2.14
CA PRO A 135 32.55 -10.54 -1.29
C PRO A 135 32.63 -9.09 -0.76
N PRO A 136 33.25 -8.83 0.42
CA PRO A 136 33.52 -7.47 0.85
C PRO A 136 34.33 -6.66 -0.18
N ALA A 137 34.18 -5.33 -0.16
CA ALA A 137 34.92 -4.43 -1.04
C ALA A 137 36.43 -4.44 -0.73
N LEU A 138 37.26 -4.31 -1.78
CA LEU A 138 38.73 -4.36 -1.69
C LEU A 138 39.36 -3.08 -1.14
N CYS A 139 38.78 -1.91 -1.43
CA CYS A 139 39.35 -0.60 -1.09
C CYS A 139 40.78 -0.40 -1.63
N ASP A 140 41.04 -0.82 -2.86
CA ASP A 140 42.37 -0.86 -3.47
C ASP A 140 42.64 0.28 -4.47
N ARG A 141 41.60 1.02 -4.90
CA ARG A 141 41.76 2.30 -5.62
C ARG A 141 42.17 3.43 -4.69
N SER A 142 41.56 3.47 -3.50
CA SER A 142 41.84 4.42 -2.43
C SER A 142 41.44 3.81 -1.07
N PRO A 143 42.10 4.17 0.04
CA PRO A 143 41.71 3.67 1.37
C PRO A 143 40.28 4.07 1.74
N CYS A 144 39.45 3.09 2.10
CA CYS A 144 38.12 3.32 2.70
C CYS A 144 38.20 3.51 4.23
N ALA A 145 37.08 3.89 4.85
CA ALA A 145 36.98 4.03 6.31
C ALA A 145 37.10 2.69 7.04
N ASN A 146 36.41 1.65 6.56
CA ASN A 146 36.36 0.32 7.16
C ASN A 146 36.73 -0.79 6.14
N PRO A 147 38.00 -0.88 5.71
CA PRO A 147 38.43 -1.83 4.68
C PRO A 147 38.17 -3.29 5.10
N GLY A 148 37.71 -4.11 4.15
CA GLY A 148 37.39 -5.53 4.37
C GLY A 148 36.06 -5.78 5.09
N THR A 149 35.24 -4.75 5.26
CA THR A 149 33.85 -4.87 5.74
C THR A 149 32.86 -4.58 4.61
N TYR A 150 31.58 -4.89 4.81
CA TYR A 150 30.54 -4.55 3.84
C TYR A 150 30.10 -3.07 3.93
N ASP A 151 30.33 -2.40 5.06
CA ASP A 151 30.13 -0.93 5.20
C ASP A 151 31.49 -0.27 5.07
N ALA A 152 32.06 -0.33 3.86
CA ALA A 152 33.42 0.06 3.58
C ALA A 152 33.62 1.57 3.74
N ASN A 153 32.61 2.36 3.36
CA ASN A 153 32.66 3.82 3.47
C ASN A 153 32.37 4.32 4.90
N GLY A 154 31.81 3.49 5.78
CA GLY A 154 31.53 3.78 7.18
C GLY A 154 30.30 4.64 7.44
N ASP A 155 29.35 4.70 6.50
CA ASP A 155 28.10 5.44 6.63
C ASP A 155 26.98 4.64 7.34
N GLY A 156 27.22 3.35 7.61
CA GLY A 156 26.29 2.46 8.30
C GLY A 156 25.24 1.82 7.39
N VAL A 157 25.35 2.02 6.08
CA VAL A 157 24.52 1.42 5.03
C VAL A 157 25.38 0.44 4.25
N PHE A 158 24.77 -0.59 3.65
CA PHE A 158 25.46 -1.45 2.68
C PHE A 158 24.78 -1.31 1.33
N ASN A 159 25.46 -0.65 0.38
CA ASN A 159 24.95 -0.36 -0.96
C ASN A 159 26.09 -0.23 -1.99
N ALA A 160 25.78 0.19 -3.22
CA ALA A 160 26.78 0.36 -4.28
C ALA A 160 27.91 1.35 -3.93
N ALA A 161 27.67 2.32 -3.04
CA ALA A 161 28.68 3.29 -2.61
C ALA A 161 29.87 2.63 -1.90
N ASP A 162 29.67 1.46 -1.28
CA ASP A 162 30.75 0.71 -0.62
C ASP A 162 31.77 0.13 -1.61
N TYR A 163 31.39 0.00 -2.88
CA TYR A 163 32.25 -0.53 -3.94
C TYR A 163 32.92 0.55 -4.80
N GLU A 164 32.69 1.85 -4.53
CA GLU A 164 33.29 2.95 -5.31
C GLU A 164 34.84 2.85 -5.40
N GLN A 165 35.49 2.36 -4.33
CA GLN A 165 36.95 2.20 -4.25
C GLN A 165 37.43 0.77 -4.55
N ASP A 166 36.57 -0.08 -5.09
CA ASP A 166 36.89 -1.44 -5.51
C ASP A 166 37.33 -1.47 -6.97
N SER A 167 38.53 -1.98 -7.25
CA SER A 167 39.05 -2.07 -8.61
C SER A 167 38.24 -2.97 -9.55
N ARG A 168 37.45 -3.90 -9.00
CA ARG A 168 36.60 -4.84 -9.75
C ARG A 168 35.34 -4.18 -10.32
N VAL A 169 34.85 -3.13 -9.68
CA VAL A 169 33.60 -2.44 -10.07
C VAL A 169 33.93 -1.17 -10.84
N SER A 170 33.31 -0.97 -11.99
CA SER A 170 33.44 0.25 -12.80
C SER A 170 32.06 0.66 -13.29
N ASP A 171 31.91 1.89 -13.75
CA ASP A 171 30.71 2.36 -14.46
C ASP A 171 30.62 1.62 -15.81
N PHE A 172 29.95 0.46 -15.82
CA PHE A 172 29.87 -0.45 -16.97
C PHE A 172 28.78 0.00 -17.95
N ASN A 173 27.72 0.63 -17.47
CA ASN A 173 26.63 1.15 -18.30
C ASN A 173 26.92 2.57 -18.85
N GLY A 174 27.92 3.26 -18.32
CA GLY A 174 28.37 4.57 -18.77
C GLY A 174 27.46 5.72 -18.36
N ASN A 175 26.63 5.53 -17.32
CA ASN A 175 25.69 6.55 -16.84
C ASN A 175 26.33 7.58 -15.89
N GLY A 176 27.61 7.39 -15.54
CA GLY A 176 28.38 8.28 -14.67
C GLY A 176 28.23 8.00 -13.17
N LEU A 177 27.58 6.90 -12.80
CA LEU A 177 27.37 6.47 -11.42
C LEU A 177 28.12 5.16 -11.17
N ILE A 178 28.30 4.83 -9.88
CA ILE A 178 28.51 3.45 -9.46
C ILE A 178 27.20 3.04 -8.82
N ASP A 179 26.47 2.18 -9.52
CA ASP A 179 25.12 1.75 -9.14
C ASP A 179 25.05 0.22 -8.98
N PRO A 180 23.91 -0.33 -8.54
CA PRO A 180 23.75 -1.77 -8.38
C PRO A 180 23.94 -2.59 -9.67
N GLU A 181 23.62 -2.08 -10.85
CA GLU A 181 23.85 -2.79 -12.13
C GLU A 181 25.36 -2.99 -12.37
N ASP A 182 26.18 -2.04 -11.93
CA ASP A 182 27.64 -2.18 -11.99
C ASP A 182 28.17 -3.24 -11.04
N VAL A 183 27.61 -3.31 -9.83
CA VAL A 183 27.97 -4.33 -8.84
C VAL A 183 27.53 -5.71 -9.32
N ILE A 184 26.31 -5.83 -9.88
CA ILE A 184 25.83 -7.06 -10.51
C ILE A 184 26.78 -7.46 -11.65
N THR A 185 27.06 -6.55 -12.59
CA THR A 185 27.96 -6.81 -13.72
C THR A 185 29.35 -7.29 -13.28
N ALA A 186 29.88 -6.73 -12.19
CA ALA A 186 31.17 -7.13 -11.64
C ALA A 186 31.14 -8.54 -11.01
N PHE A 187 30.02 -8.98 -10.44
CA PHE A 187 29.97 -10.16 -9.56
C PHE A 187 29.04 -11.29 -10.01
N THR A 188 28.26 -11.16 -11.09
CA THR A 188 27.45 -12.28 -11.65
C THR A 188 28.30 -13.51 -12.01
N CYS A 189 29.58 -13.32 -12.34
CA CYS A 189 30.50 -14.42 -12.66
C CYS A 189 31.44 -14.78 -11.48
N TYR A 190 31.01 -14.51 -10.24
CA TYR A 190 31.73 -14.83 -9.02
C TYR A 190 31.37 -16.23 -8.50
N ASP A 191 32.36 -17.01 -8.07
CA ASP A 191 32.14 -18.24 -7.32
C ASP A 191 32.81 -18.13 -5.96
N ARG A 192 32.01 -18.07 -4.88
CA ARG A 192 32.52 -17.95 -3.52
C ARG A 192 33.28 -19.18 -3.05
N ALA A 193 32.91 -20.37 -3.52
CA ALA A 193 33.54 -21.62 -3.11
C ALA A 193 34.97 -21.74 -3.67
N THR A 194 35.19 -21.27 -4.89
CA THR A 194 36.51 -21.30 -5.54
C THR A 194 37.27 -19.98 -5.43
N GLY A 195 36.58 -18.88 -5.13
CA GLY A 195 37.11 -17.52 -5.22
C GLY A 195 37.36 -17.04 -6.65
N SER A 196 36.83 -17.74 -7.65
CA SER A 196 36.99 -17.38 -9.07
C SER A 196 36.10 -16.17 -9.41
N LEU A 197 36.63 -15.28 -10.26
CA LEU A 197 35.90 -14.15 -10.82
C LEU A 197 36.08 -14.14 -12.34
N GLY A 198 34.97 -14.24 -13.07
CA GLY A 198 34.93 -14.12 -14.53
C GLY A 198 34.41 -12.77 -15.00
N GLN A 199 34.37 -12.58 -16.31
CA GLN A 199 33.73 -11.44 -16.95
C GLN A 199 32.35 -11.85 -17.48
N LEU A 200 31.34 -11.00 -17.22
CA LEU A 200 29.99 -11.13 -17.76
C LEU A 200 29.95 -10.66 -19.22
N SER A 201 29.17 -11.36 -20.04
CA SER A 201 28.83 -10.99 -21.42
C SER A 201 27.43 -11.46 -21.75
N PHE A 202 26.81 -10.86 -22.77
CA PHE A 202 25.45 -11.20 -23.20
C PHE A 202 25.45 -11.70 -24.65
N ASP A 203 24.61 -12.69 -24.96
CA ASP A 203 24.37 -13.11 -26.34
C ASP A 203 23.28 -12.29 -27.04
N ALA A 204 23.00 -12.60 -28.30
CA ALA A 204 22.00 -11.87 -29.11
C ALA A 204 20.56 -12.03 -28.61
N SER A 205 20.31 -12.93 -27.65
CA SER A 205 19.03 -13.14 -26.98
C SER A 205 19.03 -12.57 -25.55
N ASN A 206 20.01 -11.72 -25.22
CA ASN A 206 20.22 -11.17 -23.88
C ASN A 206 20.50 -12.22 -22.79
N ARG A 207 20.96 -13.43 -23.16
CA ARG A 207 21.35 -14.43 -22.15
C ARG A 207 22.77 -14.17 -21.65
N GLN A 208 22.94 -14.26 -20.33
CA GLN A 208 24.20 -14.08 -19.63
C GLN A 208 25.20 -15.23 -19.94
N HIS A 209 26.48 -14.89 -20.03
CA HIS A 209 27.61 -15.81 -20.22
C HIS A 209 28.82 -15.37 -19.40
N CYS A 210 29.52 -16.34 -18.81
CA CYS A 210 30.66 -16.09 -17.95
C CYS A 210 31.97 -16.62 -18.52
N SER A 211 33.02 -15.79 -18.51
CA SER A 211 34.32 -16.15 -19.07
C SER A 211 35.04 -17.28 -18.32
N ASN A 212 34.67 -17.53 -17.06
CA ASN A 212 35.12 -18.66 -16.24
C ASN A 212 34.18 -19.89 -16.33
N GLY A 213 33.20 -19.85 -17.23
CA GLY A 213 32.27 -20.93 -17.56
C GLY A 213 30.87 -20.70 -16.99
N ASP A 214 29.84 -20.87 -17.83
CA ASP A 214 28.44 -20.57 -17.51
C ASP A 214 27.85 -21.38 -16.34
N ALA A 215 28.52 -22.44 -15.88
CA ALA A 215 28.13 -23.14 -14.66
C ALA A 215 28.13 -22.23 -13.42
N VAL A 216 28.90 -21.13 -13.45
CA VAL A 216 28.91 -20.13 -12.36
C VAL A 216 27.58 -19.39 -12.26
N LEU A 217 26.82 -19.22 -13.34
CA LEU A 217 25.53 -18.52 -13.33
C LEU A 217 24.47 -19.25 -12.48
N ALA A 218 24.68 -20.52 -12.16
CA ALA A 218 23.81 -21.31 -11.30
C ALA A 218 24.32 -21.40 -9.84
N VAL A 219 25.40 -20.69 -9.51
CA VAL A 219 25.91 -20.63 -8.13
C VAL A 219 25.01 -19.70 -7.32
N ASP A 220 24.41 -20.27 -6.30
CA ASP A 220 23.60 -19.59 -5.29
C ASP A 220 24.40 -19.66 -3.98
N ASN A 221 24.98 -18.52 -3.56
CA ASN A 221 25.97 -18.50 -2.49
C ASN A 221 25.31 -18.48 -1.11
N ASP A 222 24.08 -18.00 -1.00
CA ASP A 222 23.31 -17.98 0.24
C ASP A 222 22.29 -19.12 0.37
N GLY A 223 22.02 -19.84 -0.73
CA GLY A 223 21.17 -21.03 -0.77
C GLY A 223 19.67 -20.72 -0.78
N ASN A 224 19.28 -19.51 -1.21
CA ASN A 224 17.89 -19.05 -1.20
C ASN A 224 17.09 -19.45 -2.46
N GLY A 225 17.74 -20.08 -3.45
CA GLY A 225 17.14 -20.52 -4.70
C GLY A 225 17.29 -19.55 -5.88
N TYR A 226 17.92 -18.39 -5.67
CA TYR A 226 18.09 -17.31 -6.66
C TYR A 226 19.58 -17.02 -6.89
N PRO A 227 20.23 -17.70 -7.86
CA PRO A 227 21.64 -17.54 -8.12
C PRO A 227 22.07 -16.10 -8.37
N HIS A 228 23.00 -15.58 -7.57
CA HIS A 228 23.54 -14.21 -7.68
C HIS A 228 22.50 -13.10 -7.58
N ASP A 229 21.44 -13.24 -6.81
CA ASP A 229 20.44 -12.20 -6.50
C ASP A 229 21.02 -11.01 -5.68
N ILE A 230 22.10 -10.44 -6.20
CA ILE A 230 22.96 -9.41 -5.61
C ILE A 230 22.16 -8.18 -5.20
N SER A 231 21.14 -7.80 -5.96
CA SER A 231 20.41 -6.56 -5.76
C SER A 231 18.94 -6.66 -6.21
N GLY A 232 18.34 -7.84 -6.03
CA GLY A 232 17.00 -8.14 -6.52
C GLY A 232 17.00 -9.26 -7.55
N TRP A 233 15.84 -9.44 -8.19
CA TRP A 233 15.62 -10.51 -9.16
C TRP A 233 14.69 -10.07 -10.28
N ASP A 234 14.92 -10.61 -11.48
CA ASP A 234 14.07 -10.45 -12.65
C ASP A 234 13.31 -11.75 -12.92
N PHE A 235 12.02 -11.77 -12.57
CA PHE A 235 11.11 -12.87 -12.87
C PHE A 235 10.63 -12.87 -14.32
N TYR A 236 10.72 -11.73 -15.03
CA TYR A 236 10.30 -11.63 -16.42
C TYR A 236 11.31 -12.32 -17.34
N ASP A 237 12.60 -12.01 -17.21
CA ASP A 237 13.68 -12.62 -18.01
C ASP A 237 14.43 -13.75 -17.28
N HIS A 238 14.05 -14.06 -16.02
CA HIS A 238 14.63 -15.13 -15.19
C HIS A 238 16.14 -14.97 -14.95
N GLN A 239 16.55 -13.77 -14.52
CA GLN A 239 17.95 -13.43 -14.26
C GLN A 239 18.12 -12.61 -12.97
N ASN A 240 19.38 -12.36 -12.60
CA ASN A 240 19.73 -11.66 -11.37
C ASN A 240 19.84 -10.13 -11.47
N ASP A 241 19.57 -9.56 -12.64
CA ASP A 241 19.56 -8.12 -12.84
C ASP A 241 18.12 -7.62 -13.07
N PRO A 242 17.49 -6.96 -12.08
CA PRO A 242 16.12 -6.44 -12.20
C PRO A 242 16.03 -5.15 -13.00
N ALA A 243 17.08 -4.74 -13.72
CA ALA A 243 17.06 -3.54 -14.53
C ALA A 243 16.16 -3.70 -15.78
N THR A 244 15.53 -2.60 -16.19
CA THR A 244 14.93 -2.48 -17.53
C THR A 244 15.86 -1.72 -18.47
N TYR A 245 15.91 -2.17 -19.72
CA TYR A 245 16.73 -1.57 -20.78
C TYR A 245 15.91 -0.73 -21.77
N ASP A 246 14.59 -0.59 -21.55
CA ASP A 246 13.80 0.36 -22.32
C ASP A 246 14.12 1.78 -21.88
N THR A 247 14.91 2.49 -22.67
CA THR A 247 15.38 3.84 -22.36
C THR A 247 14.26 4.89 -22.28
N ALA A 248 13.02 4.57 -22.70
CA ALA A 248 11.87 5.45 -22.56
C ALA A 248 11.06 5.19 -21.26
N TYR A 249 11.35 4.11 -20.52
CA TYR A 249 10.57 3.69 -19.37
C TYR A 249 11.07 4.28 -18.05
N GLY A 250 10.60 5.47 -17.68
CA GLY A 250 10.95 6.14 -16.43
C GLY A 250 9.99 5.90 -15.25
N HIS A 251 8.89 5.16 -15.47
CA HIS A 251 7.80 5.05 -14.48
C HIS A 251 8.26 4.40 -13.15
N ALA A 252 8.97 3.28 -13.20
CA ALA A 252 9.48 2.62 -12.00
C ALA A 252 10.46 3.49 -11.20
N ASN A 253 11.27 4.32 -11.88
CA ASN A 253 12.21 5.23 -11.21
C ASN A 253 11.46 6.31 -10.43
N SER A 254 10.43 6.93 -11.01
CA SER A 254 9.68 7.99 -10.34
C SER A 254 8.96 7.48 -9.09
N GLN A 255 8.37 6.29 -9.15
CA GLN A 255 7.68 5.69 -8.00
C GLN A 255 8.64 5.21 -6.90
N GLN A 256 9.80 4.67 -7.27
CA GLN A 256 10.86 4.35 -6.30
C GLN A 256 11.40 5.60 -5.60
N LYS A 257 11.57 6.71 -6.34
CA LYS A 257 11.95 8.00 -5.77
C LYS A 257 10.91 8.50 -4.77
N GLN A 258 9.63 8.42 -5.12
CA GLN A 258 8.53 8.76 -4.20
C GLN A 258 8.62 7.98 -2.88
N ALA A 259 8.90 6.67 -2.93
CA ALA A 259 9.02 5.85 -1.73
C ALA A 259 10.25 6.19 -0.87
N ALA A 260 11.44 6.33 -1.48
CA ALA A 260 12.70 6.35 -0.73
C ALA A 260 13.90 7.02 -1.44
N ALA A 261 13.70 8.00 -2.32
CA ALA A 261 14.79 8.78 -2.91
C ALA A 261 15.79 9.26 -1.84
N GLN A 262 17.07 9.30 -2.23
CA GLN A 262 18.07 10.00 -1.43
C GLN A 262 17.62 11.46 -1.24
N THR A 263 17.71 11.95 -0.02
CA THR A 263 17.31 13.32 0.35
C THR A 263 18.52 14.09 0.85
N ASP A 264 18.47 15.42 0.79
CA ASP A 264 19.55 16.33 1.15
C ASP A 264 20.79 16.23 0.22
N ASN A 265 20.59 15.84 -1.05
CA ASN A 265 21.66 15.66 -2.04
C ASN A 265 21.79 16.84 -3.03
N GLY A 266 20.86 17.80 -3.01
CA GLY A 266 20.80 18.96 -3.92
C GLY A 266 20.32 18.63 -5.34
N VAL A 267 19.63 17.50 -5.52
CA VAL A 267 19.09 16.97 -6.78
C VAL A 267 17.59 16.78 -6.59
N GLU A 268 16.80 17.01 -7.65
CA GLU A 268 15.35 16.74 -7.71
C GLU A 268 14.59 16.91 -6.38
N GLY A 269 14.08 15.85 -5.76
CA GLY A 269 13.15 15.91 -4.62
C GLY A 269 13.47 14.93 -3.49
N ALA A 270 12.78 15.10 -2.36
CA ALA A 270 12.93 14.23 -1.20
C ALA A 270 12.11 12.93 -1.30
N GLY A 271 12.60 11.83 -0.71
CA GLY A 271 11.90 10.56 -0.60
C GLY A 271 11.14 10.41 0.72
N LEU A 272 10.00 9.70 0.73
CA LEU A 272 9.19 9.49 1.95
C LEU A 272 10.01 8.83 3.08
N CYS A 273 10.62 7.68 2.80
CA CYS A 273 11.52 6.97 3.72
C CYS A 273 12.97 7.06 3.24
N SER A 274 13.54 8.25 3.23
CA SER A 274 14.91 8.50 2.72
C SER A 274 16.03 7.72 3.46
N GLY A 275 15.76 7.19 4.65
CA GLY A 275 16.64 6.27 5.38
C GLY A 275 16.43 4.79 5.07
N CYS A 276 15.31 4.39 4.44
CA CYS A 276 15.05 3.00 4.02
C CYS A 276 15.93 2.59 2.83
N LEU A 277 16.05 1.29 2.58
CA LEU A 277 16.61 0.76 1.32
C LEU A 277 15.50 0.22 0.41
N LEU A 278 15.72 0.25 -0.89
CA LEU A 278 14.86 -0.29 -1.94
C LEU A 278 15.38 -1.65 -2.39
N LEU A 279 14.51 -2.63 -2.58
CA LEU A 279 14.82 -3.89 -3.24
C LEU A 279 14.04 -3.96 -4.57
N PRO A 280 14.65 -3.61 -5.71
CA PRO A 280 14.00 -3.70 -7.01
C PRO A 280 13.74 -5.16 -7.39
N ILE A 281 12.53 -5.46 -7.86
CA ILE A 281 12.14 -6.76 -8.38
C ILE A 281 11.36 -6.51 -9.67
N LYS A 282 11.79 -7.16 -10.74
CA LYS A 282 11.12 -7.05 -12.04
C LYS A 282 10.19 -8.23 -12.22
N ALA A 283 8.90 -7.97 -12.36
CA ALA A 283 7.86 -8.99 -12.56
C ALA A 283 7.29 -8.99 -13.98
N GLY A 284 7.47 -7.90 -14.72
CA GLY A 284 6.90 -7.69 -16.05
C GLY A 284 7.79 -6.84 -16.94
N ALA A 285 7.37 -6.63 -18.18
CA ALA A 285 8.07 -5.73 -19.11
C ALA A 285 7.96 -4.26 -18.66
N GLU A 286 6.78 -3.89 -18.15
CA GLU A 286 6.40 -2.59 -17.59
C GLU A 286 5.57 -2.86 -16.32
N ALA A 287 4.58 -2.03 -15.98
CA ALA A 287 3.60 -2.30 -14.93
C ALA A 287 2.53 -3.37 -15.30
N LEU A 288 2.78 -4.18 -16.33
CA LEU A 288 1.91 -5.27 -16.76
C LEU A 288 2.63 -6.60 -16.57
N ASP A 289 2.06 -7.43 -15.70
CA ASP A 289 2.74 -8.61 -15.18
C ASP A 289 1.93 -9.88 -15.45
N ARG A 290 2.64 -11.00 -15.45
CA ARG A 290 2.03 -12.33 -15.44
C ARG A 290 1.75 -12.73 -13.98
N ASP A 291 0.55 -13.23 -13.71
CA ASP A 291 0.09 -13.54 -12.35
C ASP A 291 1.05 -14.44 -11.55
N ASP A 292 1.69 -15.42 -12.18
CA ASP A 292 2.64 -16.32 -11.51
C ASP A 292 4.03 -15.68 -11.29
N ASP A 293 4.48 -14.79 -12.16
CA ASP A 293 5.72 -14.01 -11.93
C ASP A 293 5.52 -13.02 -10.79
N LEU A 294 4.36 -12.38 -10.75
CA LEU A 294 3.99 -11.46 -9.68
C LEU A 294 3.87 -12.17 -8.31
N ALA A 295 3.24 -13.35 -8.26
CA ALA A 295 3.18 -14.15 -7.03
C ALA A 295 4.57 -14.59 -6.55
N GLN A 296 5.46 -15.00 -7.45
CA GLN A 296 6.84 -15.35 -7.12
C GLN A 296 7.62 -14.12 -6.62
N ALA A 297 7.44 -12.96 -7.25
CA ALA A 297 8.04 -11.70 -6.83
C ALA A 297 7.63 -11.30 -5.41
N TRP A 298 6.35 -11.48 -5.04
CA TRP A 298 5.88 -11.24 -3.67
C TRP A 298 6.54 -12.18 -2.66
N LEU A 299 6.67 -13.47 -3.00
CA LEU A 299 7.34 -14.45 -2.11
C LEU A 299 8.82 -14.12 -1.94
N PHE A 300 9.52 -13.85 -3.05
CA PHE A 300 10.92 -13.46 -3.04
C PHE A 300 11.14 -12.20 -2.19
N ALA A 301 10.29 -11.18 -2.32
CA ALA A 301 10.41 -9.98 -1.49
C ALA A 301 10.40 -10.30 0.02
N VAL A 302 9.51 -11.19 0.45
CA VAL A 302 9.43 -11.61 1.87
C VAL A 302 10.69 -12.36 2.27
N ASP A 303 11.13 -13.33 1.48
CA ASP A 303 12.27 -14.20 1.79
C ASP A 303 13.61 -13.44 1.72
N ALA A 304 13.73 -12.43 0.87
CA ALA A 304 14.84 -11.48 0.80
C ALA A 304 14.85 -10.48 1.98
N GLY A 305 13.86 -10.53 2.86
CA GLY A 305 13.81 -9.77 4.11
C GLY A 305 13.15 -8.39 4.00
N ALA A 306 12.30 -8.16 2.99
CA ALA A 306 11.54 -6.92 2.90
C ALA A 306 10.67 -6.70 4.15
N SER A 307 10.62 -5.46 4.63
CA SER A 307 9.68 -5.03 5.66
C SER A 307 8.37 -4.53 5.06
N VAL A 308 8.44 -4.00 3.83
CA VAL A 308 7.30 -3.48 3.08
C VAL A 308 7.41 -3.89 1.61
N ILE A 309 6.30 -4.25 0.98
CA ILE A 309 6.18 -4.52 -0.45
C ILE A 309 5.36 -3.41 -1.10
N THR A 310 5.93 -2.79 -2.12
CA THR A 310 5.29 -1.83 -3.03
C THR A 310 5.04 -2.54 -4.36
N SER A 311 3.80 -2.93 -4.63
CA SER A 311 3.42 -3.61 -5.88
C SER A 311 2.69 -2.63 -6.79
N VAL A 312 3.41 -2.00 -7.72
CA VAL A 312 2.83 -1.01 -8.65
C VAL A 312 2.48 -1.68 -9.96
N THR A 313 1.61 -2.67 -9.88
CA THR A 313 1.38 -3.63 -10.97
C THR A 313 -0.07 -3.60 -11.43
N ALA A 314 -0.29 -4.04 -12.67
CA ALA A 314 -1.58 -4.35 -13.24
C ALA A 314 -1.54 -5.77 -13.80
N ASP A 315 -2.33 -6.64 -13.18
CA ASP A 315 -2.51 -8.03 -13.54
C ASP A 315 -3.97 -8.30 -13.94
N LEU A 316 -4.20 -9.40 -14.66
CA LEU A 316 -5.54 -9.73 -15.16
C LEU A 316 -6.20 -10.87 -14.37
N GLY A 317 -5.46 -11.66 -13.60
CA GLY A 317 -6.01 -12.84 -12.94
C GLY A 317 -5.75 -12.92 -11.44
N TYR A 318 -6.63 -13.66 -10.77
CA TYR A 318 -6.63 -13.87 -9.33
C TYR A 318 -6.43 -15.35 -9.01
N SER A 319 -5.18 -15.81 -8.98
CA SER A 319 -4.87 -17.22 -8.73
C SER A 319 -4.82 -17.59 -7.25
N SER A 320 -4.96 -18.89 -6.97
CA SER A 320 -4.74 -19.44 -5.63
C SER A 320 -3.31 -19.24 -5.14
N PHE A 321 -2.33 -19.17 -6.06
CA PHE A 321 -0.93 -18.95 -5.74
C PHE A 321 -0.67 -17.52 -5.28
N MET A 322 -1.24 -16.53 -5.96
CA MET A 322 -1.21 -15.12 -5.53
C MET A 322 -1.83 -14.95 -4.15
N HIS A 323 -3.01 -15.55 -3.91
CA HIS A 323 -3.64 -15.52 -2.59
C HIS A 323 -2.72 -16.09 -1.49
N GLN A 324 -2.05 -17.21 -1.77
CA GLN A 324 -1.10 -17.82 -0.84
C GLN A 324 0.12 -16.95 -0.59
N ALA A 325 0.63 -16.26 -1.60
CA ALA A 325 1.76 -15.32 -1.47
C ALA A 325 1.40 -14.09 -0.61
N VAL A 326 0.20 -13.53 -0.79
CA VAL A 326 -0.32 -12.43 0.03
C VAL A 326 -0.48 -12.87 1.50
N GLU A 327 -1.06 -14.05 1.74
CA GLU A 327 -1.15 -14.63 3.09
C GLU A 327 0.24 -14.88 3.69
N TYR A 328 1.19 -15.37 2.90
CA TYR A 328 2.57 -15.59 3.33
C TYR A 328 3.22 -14.28 3.80
N ALA A 329 3.12 -13.21 3.02
CA ALA A 329 3.62 -11.89 3.39
C ALA A 329 3.00 -11.38 4.70
N TRP A 330 1.67 -11.48 4.83
CA TRP A 330 0.96 -11.07 6.04
C TRP A 330 1.43 -11.85 7.28
N ARG A 331 1.58 -13.18 7.17
CA ARG A 331 2.03 -14.03 8.29
C ARG A 331 3.49 -13.80 8.69
N HIS A 332 4.31 -13.27 7.79
CA HIS A 332 5.69 -12.84 8.08
C HIS A 332 5.77 -11.40 8.61
N GLY A 333 4.63 -10.72 8.76
CA GLY A 333 4.56 -9.35 9.26
C GLY A 333 5.06 -8.31 8.27
N VAL A 334 5.13 -8.67 6.98
CA VAL A 334 5.48 -7.77 5.88
C VAL A 334 4.23 -7.01 5.46
N VAL A 335 4.33 -5.68 5.38
CA VAL A 335 3.22 -4.85 4.95
C VAL A 335 3.24 -4.76 3.43
N MET A 336 2.11 -5.06 2.78
CA MET A 336 2.00 -4.94 1.34
C MET A 336 1.04 -3.82 0.98
N ALA A 337 1.44 -2.94 0.08
CA ALA A 337 0.53 -2.06 -0.63
C ALA A 337 0.57 -2.36 -2.13
N GLY A 338 -0.59 -2.28 -2.76
CA GLY A 338 -0.72 -2.50 -4.19
C GLY A 338 -1.54 -1.41 -4.86
N SER A 339 -1.43 -1.33 -6.18
CA SER A 339 -2.24 -0.40 -6.97
C SER A 339 -3.73 -0.72 -6.87
N SER A 340 -4.52 0.29 -6.52
CA SER A 340 -5.98 0.19 -6.44
C SER A 340 -6.66 0.20 -7.79
N ASN A 341 -5.93 0.45 -8.89
CA ASN A 341 -6.38 0.83 -10.24
C ASN A 341 -6.83 2.31 -10.40
N ASP A 342 -6.76 2.80 -11.64
CA ASP A 342 -7.02 4.20 -12.05
C ASP A 342 -8.38 4.38 -12.77
N PHE A 343 -9.45 3.80 -12.23
CA PHE A 343 -10.79 3.83 -12.84
C PHE A 343 -11.82 4.75 -12.18
N ASP A 344 -11.46 5.44 -11.09
CA ASP A 344 -12.40 6.20 -10.26
C ASP A 344 -13.69 5.41 -9.94
N SER A 345 -13.52 4.14 -9.57
CA SER A 345 -14.61 3.19 -9.51
C SER A 345 -14.71 2.53 -8.13
N THR A 346 -15.83 1.86 -7.90
CA THR A 346 -15.99 0.90 -6.79
C THR A 346 -15.85 -0.54 -7.24
N ASP A 347 -15.16 -0.78 -8.36
CA ASP A 347 -14.83 -2.14 -8.70
C ASP A 347 -13.87 -2.73 -7.66
N HIS A 348 -13.80 -4.06 -7.71
CA HIS A 348 -13.04 -4.85 -6.76
C HIS A 348 -11.82 -5.44 -7.47
N GLN A 349 -11.12 -4.63 -8.28
CA GLN A 349 -9.94 -5.06 -9.05
C GLN A 349 -8.61 -4.57 -8.44
N GLY A 350 -7.51 -5.21 -8.83
CA GLY A 350 -6.17 -4.92 -8.31
C GLY A 350 -6.10 -5.19 -6.82
N SER A 351 -5.39 -4.32 -6.08
CA SER A 351 -5.25 -4.45 -4.63
C SER A 351 -6.55 -4.23 -3.86
N MET A 352 -7.62 -3.76 -4.50
CA MET A 352 -8.95 -3.70 -3.87
C MET A 352 -9.50 -5.10 -3.58
N PHE A 353 -9.01 -6.14 -4.27
CA PHE A 353 -9.46 -7.52 -4.09
C PHE A 353 -8.73 -8.27 -2.97
N TRP A 354 -7.40 -8.15 -2.90
CA TRP A 354 -6.55 -9.02 -2.09
C TRP A 354 -6.77 -8.79 -0.58
N PRO A 355 -6.91 -9.85 0.26
CA PRO A 355 -6.91 -9.65 1.71
C PRO A 355 -5.57 -9.05 2.17
N HIS A 356 -5.57 -8.30 3.27
CA HIS A 356 -4.35 -7.80 3.92
C HIS A 356 -3.49 -6.79 3.14
N VAL A 357 -3.77 -6.55 1.85
CA VAL A 357 -3.08 -5.55 1.03
C VAL A 357 -3.71 -4.17 1.24
N LEU A 358 -2.87 -3.16 1.44
CA LEU A 358 -3.30 -1.76 1.52
C LEU A 358 -3.48 -1.18 0.11
N PRO A 359 -4.68 -0.74 -0.29
CA PRO A 359 -4.84 -0.13 -1.60
C PRO A 359 -4.21 1.25 -1.72
N GLY A 360 -3.53 1.51 -2.83
CA GLY A 360 -2.93 2.81 -3.17
C GLY A 360 -3.96 3.85 -3.56
N ASN A 361 -4.67 4.44 -2.60
CA ASN A 361 -5.65 5.50 -2.84
C ASN A 361 -5.09 6.91 -2.52
N GLY A 362 -5.42 7.90 -3.34
CA GLY A 362 -4.78 9.22 -3.32
C GLY A 362 -5.67 10.39 -2.90
N LEU A 363 -5.04 11.41 -2.32
CA LEU A 363 -5.57 12.75 -2.08
C LEU A 363 -4.76 13.77 -2.87
N VAL A 364 -5.47 14.74 -3.42
CA VAL A 364 -4.91 15.85 -4.18
C VAL A 364 -5.48 17.18 -3.68
N PRO A 365 -4.83 18.32 -3.99
CA PRO A 365 -5.48 19.61 -3.86
C PRO A 365 -6.73 19.68 -4.75
N ASN A 366 -7.76 20.40 -4.31
CA ASN A 366 -8.98 20.57 -5.13
C ASN A 366 -8.73 21.33 -6.44
N SER A 367 -7.57 21.98 -6.58
CA SER A 367 -7.09 22.66 -7.77
C SER A 367 -6.25 21.79 -8.69
N ASN A 368 -6.01 20.52 -8.34
CA ASN A 368 -5.13 19.65 -9.12
C ASN A 368 -5.56 19.59 -10.60
N GLY A 369 -4.59 19.74 -11.50
CA GLY A 369 -4.83 19.86 -12.95
C GLY A 369 -5.17 21.27 -13.45
N LEU A 370 -5.27 22.29 -12.58
CA LEU A 370 -5.40 23.69 -12.99
C LEU A 370 -4.04 24.32 -13.32
N PRO A 371 -3.97 25.33 -14.22
CA PRO A 371 -2.76 26.10 -14.42
C PRO A 371 -2.32 26.86 -13.15
N ALA A 372 -1.01 26.95 -12.90
CA ALA A 372 -0.40 27.49 -11.68
C ALA A 372 -1.08 28.73 -11.05
N GLY A 373 -1.26 29.81 -11.82
CA GLY A 373 -1.85 31.05 -11.31
C GLY A 373 -3.32 30.93 -10.89
N LEU A 374 -4.06 29.98 -11.48
CA LEU A 374 -5.41 29.62 -11.06
C LEU A 374 -5.37 28.63 -9.89
N ALA A 375 -4.47 27.66 -9.92
CA ALA A 375 -4.34 26.66 -8.87
C ALA A 375 -4.15 27.31 -7.49
N ASN A 376 -3.23 28.27 -7.37
CA ASN A 376 -2.98 29.02 -6.13
C ASN A 376 -4.24 29.71 -5.56
N ALA A 377 -5.03 30.35 -6.43
CA ALA A 377 -6.22 31.09 -6.02
C ALA A 377 -7.42 30.19 -5.69
N GLU A 378 -7.55 29.07 -6.40
CA GLU A 378 -8.67 28.13 -6.29
C GLU A 378 -8.42 27.02 -5.25
N THR A 379 -7.18 26.86 -4.77
CA THR A 379 -6.87 25.90 -3.72
C THR A 379 -7.57 26.31 -2.42
N THR A 380 -8.52 25.49 -1.99
CA THR A 380 -9.27 25.64 -0.72
C THR A 380 -9.06 24.46 0.21
N THR A 381 -8.61 23.31 -0.31
CA THR A 381 -8.35 22.10 0.48
C THR A 381 -7.33 21.19 -0.21
N TYR A 382 -6.57 20.45 0.62
CA TYR A 382 -5.65 19.38 0.20
C TYR A 382 -6.19 17.98 0.51
N ARG A 383 -7.51 17.88 0.73
CA ARG A 383 -8.23 16.63 1.08
C ARG A 383 -9.20 16.18 -0.01
N ALA A 384 -9.10 16.70 -1.22
CA ALA A 384 -9.91 16.17 -2.31
C ALA A 384 -9.45 14.75 -2.63
N ARG A 385 -10.39 13.80 -2.75
CA ARG A 385 -10.05 12.46 -3.26
C ARG A 385 -9.55 12.60 -4.69
N SER A 386 -8.52 11.84 -5.04
CA SER A 386 -8.10 11.73 -6.43
C SER A 386 -9.25 11.23 -7.30
N GLY A 387 -9.37 11.81 -8.50
CA GLY A 387 -10.27 11.31 -9.54
C GLY A 387 -9.68 10.18 -10.38
N TYR A 388 -8.53 9.62 -9.98
CA TYR A 388 -7.91 8.45 -10.62
C TYR A 388 -8.16 7.18 -9.81
N THR A 389 -7.76 7.18 -8.54
CA THR A 389 -7.75 5.96 -7.73
C THR A 389 -9.17 5.46 -7.45
N SER A 390 -9.36 4.14 -7.55
CA SER A 390 -10.57 3.49 -7.07
C SER A 390 -10.80 3.70 -5.56
N TRP A 391 -12.01 3.39 -5.11
CA TRP A 391 -12.48 3.62 -3.76
C TRP A 391 -13.54 2.57 -3.42
N GLY A 392 -13.92 2.41 -2.16
CA GLY A 392 -14.87 1.35 -1.82
C GLY A 392 -14.59 0.71 -0.47
N THR A 393 -15.24 -0.42 -0.22
CA THR A 393 -15.33 -0.97 1.14
C THR A 393 -14.02 -1.54 1.69
N HIS A 394 -13.01 -1.73 0.83
CA HIS A 394 -11.66 -2.14 1.23
C HIS A 394 -10.68 -0.95 1.34
N ASN A 395 -11.10 0.28 1.05
CA ASN A 395 -10.26 1.47 1.22
C ASN A 395 -9.81 1.59 2.69
N MET A 396 -8.49 1.66 2.89
CA MET A 396 -7.88 1.79 4.22
C MET A 396 -7.47 3.23 4.51
N PHE A 397 -6.74 3.87 3.60
CA PHE A 397 -6.18 5.21 3.74
C PHE A 397 -6.25 5.96 2.42
N SER A 398 -6.28 7.29 2.47
CA SER A 398 -6.02 8.12 1.29
C SER A 398 -4.80 8.99 1.55
N VAL A 399 -3.71 8.71 0.85
CA VAL A 399 -2.42 9.40 1.06
C VAL A 399 -2.34 10.67 0.23
N SER A 400 -1.70 11.72 0.75
CA SER A 400 -1.46 12.92 -0.05
C SER A 400 -0.42 12.65 -1.13
N THR A 401 -0.70 13.11 -2.34
CA THR A 401 0.15 12.94 -3.53
C THR A 401 0.11 14.21 -4.38
N GLN A 402 1.00 14.31 -5.37
CA GLN A 402 1.05 15.45 -6.28
C GLN A 402 0.09 15.29 -7.46
N GLY A 403 0.15 14.15 -8.18
CA GLY A 403 -0.69 13.82 -9.33
C GLY A 403 -1.92 12.97 -8.99
N GLY A 404 -1.85 12.13 -7.96
CA GLY A 404 -3.01 11.39 -7.46
C GLY A 404 -3.30 10.07 -8.14
N THR A 405 -2.42 9.58 -9.01
CA THR A 405 -2.59 8.24 -9.62
C THR A 405 -2.41 7.15 -8.56
N THR A 406 -2.87 5.95 -8.88
CA THR A 406 -2.59 4.78 -8.04
C THR A 406 -1.09 4.52 -7.94
N SER A 407 -0.35 4.72 -9.03
CA SER A 407 1.10 4.49 -9.07
C SER A 407 1.89 5.42 -8.17
N GLU A 408 1.42 6.66 -7.95
CA GLU A 408 2.03 7.57 -6.97
C GLU A 408 1.55 7.28 -5.53
N SER A 409 0.30 6.83 -5.39
CA SER A 409 -0.32 6.58 -4.09
C SER A 409 0.26 5.33 -3.41
N THR A 410 0.47 4.24 -4.16
CA THR A 410 1.05 2.98 -3.66
C THR A 410 2.42 3.16 -2.99
N PRO A 411 3.46 3.74 -3.63
CA PRO A 411 4.76 3.99 -3.01
C PRO A 411 4.67 5.02 -1.87
N THR A 412 3.67 5.90 -1.88
CA THR A 412 3.44 6.83 -0.78
C THR A 412 2.90 6.11 0.46
N VAL A 413 1.98 5.15 0.29
CA VAL A 413 1.51 4.27 1.38
C VAL A 413 2.69 3.48 1.96
N THR A 414 3.52 2.87 1.11
CA THR A 414 4.66 2.08 1.59
C THR A 414 5.76 2.92 2.23
N GLY A 415 6.02 4.12 1.71
CA GLY A 415 6.92 5.08 2.33
C GLY A 415 6.48 5.47 3.74
N VAL A 416 5.19 5.75 3.95
CA VAL A 416 4.60 5.97 5.29
C VAL A 416 4.81 4.75 6.20
N MET A 417 4.55 3.55 5.69
CA MET A 417 4.73 2.31 6.47
C MET A 417 6.20 2.04 6.79
N GLY A 418 7.12 2.33 5.88
CA GLY A 418 8.57 2.25 6.09
C GLY A 418 9.04 3.19 7.20
N LEU A 419 8.56 4.44 7.23
CA LEU A 419 8.84 5.39 8.31
C LEU A 419 8.34 4.90 9.67
N VAL A 420 7.10 4.42 9.72
CA VAL A 420 6.45 3.94 10.96
C VAL A 420 7.16 2.71 11.51
N LEU A 421 7.51 1.75 10.65
CA LEU A 421 8.26 0.55 11.03
C LEU A 421 9.69 0.89 11.49
N SER A 422 10.36 1.80 10.79
CA SER A 422 11.69 2.31 11.17
C SER A 422 11.68 2.93 12.56
N PHE A 423 10.72 3.82 12.84
CA PHE A 423 10.56 4.41 14.16
C PHE A 423 10.20 3.36 15.22
N GLY A 424 9.40 2.36 14.82
CA GLY A 424 9.04 1.19 15.62
C GLY A 424 10.20 0.27 16.00
N ARG A 425 11.38 0.38 15.36
CA ARG A 425 12.61 -0.31 15.80
C ARG A 425 13.16 0.22 17.13
N SER A 426 12.77 1.43 17.53
CA SER A 426 13.24 2.07 18.77
C SER A 426 12.58 1.57 20.06
N ILE A 427 11.55 0.72 19.95
CA ILE A 427 10.77 0.20 21.08
C ILE A 427 10.97 -1.32 21.24
N SER A 428 10.64 -1.84 22.43
CA SER A 428 10.71 -3.28 22.72
C SER A 428 9.39 -3.79 23.33
N PRO A 429 8.78 -4.87 22.80
CA PRO A 429 9.14 -5.54 21.54
C PRO A 429 8.99 -4.59 20.35
N VAL A 430 9.78 -4.84 19.30
CA VAL A 430 9.75 -4.08 18.04
C VAL A 430 8.35 -4.09 17.46
N LEU A 431 7.94 -2.97 16.85
CA LEU A 431 6.65 -2.84 16.18
C LEU A 431 6.55 -3.84 15.02
N THR A 432 5.45 -4.59 14.96
CA THR A 432 5.15 -5.50 13.84
C THR A 432 4.41 -4.78 12.70
N GLY A 433 4.41 -5.34 11.49
CA GLY A 433 3.62 -4.82 10.36
C GLY A 433 2.14 -4.60 10.68
N PRO A 434 1.43 -5.62 11.21
CA PRO A 434 0.05 -5.44 11.65
C PRO A 434 -0.12 -4.34 12.70
N GLU A 435 0.73 -4.27 13.74
CA GLU A 435 0.67 -3.16 14.72
C GLU A 435 0.89 -1.79 14.05
N ALA A 436 1.79 -1.68 13.08
CA ALA A 436 2.05 -0.44 12.35
C ALA A 436 0.80 0.05 11.59
N ILE A 437 0.09 -0.85 10.91
CA ILE A 437 -1.19 -0.52 10.23
C ILE A 437 -2.20 0.01 11.24
N GLN A 438 -2.29 -0.63 12.41
CA GLN A 438 -3.24 -0.23 13.46
C GLN A 438 -2.86 1.13 14.07
N VAL A 439 -1.57 1.43 14.25
CA VAL A 439 -1.08 2.76 14.67
C VAL A 439 -1.49 3.81 13.64
N VAL A 440 -1.19 3.60 12.36
CA VAL A 440 -1.54 4.56 11.29
C VAL A 440 -3.06 4.77 11.23
N ARG A 441 -3.87 3.72 11.37
CA ARG A 441 -5.33 3.87 11.49
C ARG A 441 -5.75 4.74 12.67
N ALA A 442 -5.21 4.47 13.86
CA ALA A 442 -5.59 5.17 15.08
C ALA A 442 -5.17 6.65 15.06
N THR A 443 -4.14 7.00 14.28
CA THR A 443 -3.62 8.37 14.19
C THR A 443 -3.95 9.08 12.88
N ALA A 444 -4.58 8.41 11.91
CA ALA A 444 -4.97 9.02 10.66
C ALA A 444 -5.95 10.19 10.89
N SER A 445 -5.76 11.22 10.09
CA SER A 445 -6.57 12.41 10.05
C SER A 445 -7.89 12.13 9.33
N ARG A 446 -8.97 12.03 10.11
CA ARG A 446 -10.31 11.73 9.60
C ARG A 446 -10.77 12.79 8.59
N ILE A 447 -11.38 12.35 7.50
CA ILE A 447 -11.95 13.21 6.46
C ILE A 447 -13.47 13.12 6.55
N THR A 448 -14.07 14.04 7.30
CA THR A 448 -15.51 14.05 7.60
C THR A 448 -16.23 15.28 7.03
N ASP A 449 -15.55 16.07 6.21
CA ASP A 449 -16.08 17.33 5.66
C ASP A 449 -17.05 17.05 4.50
N PRO A 450 -18.36 17.33 4.68
CA PRO A 450 -19.36 17.07 3.65
C PRO A 450 -19.32 18.09 2.49
N THR A 451 -18.47 19.12 2.58
CA THR A 451 -18.37 20.19 1.57
C THR A 451 -17.28 19.95 0.54
N LEU A 452 -16.48 18.90 0.70
CA LEU A 452 -15.47 18.49 -0.27
C LEU A 452 -16.12 18.12 -1.61
N PRO A 453 -15.38 18.25 -2.75
CA PRO A 453 -15.87 17.82 -4.06
C PRO A 453 -16.39 16.37 -4.06
N TRP A 454 -15.69 15.52 -3.30
CA TRP A 454 -16.14 14.19 -2.89
C TRP A 454 -16.50 14.25 -1.41
N PRO A 455 -17.79 14.32 -1.03
CA PRO A 455 -18.16 14.57 0.35
C PRO A 455 -17.62 13.50 1.30
N GLY A 456 -16.90 13.94 2.34
CA GLY A 456 -16.60 13.11 3.49
C GLY A 456 -17.86 12.87 4.33
N SER A 457 -17.80 11.93 5.26
CA SER A 457 -18.92 11.61 6.14
C SER A 457 -18.48 11.45 7.59
N PRO A 458 -19.39 11.62 8.57
CA PRO A 458 -19.07 11.36 9.98
C PRO A 458 -18.60 9.93 10.24
N GLY A 459 -17.86 9.74 11.33
CA GLY A 459 -17.35 8.44 11.77
C GLY A 459 -15.84 8.30 11.59
N ASP A 460 -15.32 7.15 12.01
CA ASP A 460 -13.88 6.85 11.94
C ASP A 460 -13.44 6.40 10.54
N TRP A 461 -14.36 5.88 9.75
CA TRP A 461 -14.09 5.36 8.42
C TRP A 461 -15.20 5.78 7.47
N ASN A 462 -14.87 6.03 6.21
CA ASN A 462 -15.85 6.19 5.15
C ASN A 462 -15.39 5.60 3.81
N LEU A 463 -16.36 5.39 2.92
CA LEU A 463 -16.17 4.69 1.64
C LEU A 463 -15.19 5.41 0.70
N GLN A 464 -15.16 6.74 0.75
CA GLN A 464 -14.35 7.59 -0.13
C GLN A 464 -12.89 7.68 0.32
N TYR A 465 -12.65 7.70 1.63
CA TYR A 465 -11.36 8.10 2.21
C TYR A 465 -10.74 7.07 3.15
N GLY A 466 -11.39 5.92 3.33
CA GLY A 466 -11.00 4.94 4.34
C GLY A 466 -11.01 5.56 5.74
N TYR A 467 -9.96 5.34 6.52
CA TYR A 467 -9.73 5.98 7.82
C TYR A 467 -9.16 7.41 7.73
N GLY A 468 -9.00 7.93 6.52
CA GLY A 468 -8.53 9.29 6.22
C GLY A 468 -7.05 9.36 5.82
N ARG A 469 -6.50 10.57 5.93
CA ARG A 469 -5.12 10.87 5.56
C ARG A 469 -4.15 10.40 6.65
N PRO A 470 -3.14 9.54 6.36
CA PRO A 470 -2.13 9.21 7.36
C PRO A 470 -1.47 10.45 7.97
N ASN A 471 -1.22 10.42 9.27
CA ASN A 471 -0.50 11.48 9.97
C ASN A 471 0.73 10.86 10.65
N VAL A 472 1.90 11.05 10.03
CA VAL A 472 3.16 10.38 10.40
C VAL A 472 3.69 10.89 11.74
N ASP A 473 3.59 12.20 11.98
CA ASP A 473 3.99 12.79 13.25
C ASP A 473 3.16 12.22 14.42
N LEU A 474 1.84 12.16 14.28
CA LEU A 474 0.98 11.57 15.30
C LEU A 474 1.24 10.07 15.50
N ALA A 475 1.51 9.33 14.42
CA ALA A 475 1.90 7.92 14.50
C ALA A 475 3.17 7.72 15.33
N MET A 476 4.22 8.50 15.06
CA MET A 476 5.49 8.45 15.82
C MET A 476 5.31 8.88 17.28
N LYS A 477 4.50 9.91 17.55
CA LYS A 477 4.14 10.32 18.93
C LYS A 477 3.40 9.20 19.67
N ALA A 478 2.49 8.49 19.00
CA ALA A 478 1.79 7.35 19.57
C ALA A 478 2.76 6.21 19.92
N ILE A 479 3.67 5.85 19.01
CA ILE A 479 4.70 4.82 19.24
C ILE A 479 5.61 5.21 20.41
N GLN A 480 6.12 6.44 20.44
CA GLN A 480 6.99 6.92 21.52
C GLN A 480 6.28 6.87 22.89
N ALA A 481 4.97 7.12 22.91
CA ALA A 481 4.16 7.06 24.12
C ALA A 481 3.67 5.63 24.48
N GLY A 482 4.00 4.60 23.69
CA GLY A 482 3.53 3.24 23.87
C GLY A 482 2.02 3.06 23.60
N ARG A 483 1.41 3.99 22.85
CA ARG A 483 -0.02 3.99 22.49
C ARG A 483 -0.25 3.20 21.21
N ILE A 484 0.02 1.91 21.27
CA ILE A 484 -0.06 0.99 20.13
C ILE A 484 -1.36 0.20 20.24
N PRO A 485 -2.28 0.31 19.28
CA PRO A 485 -3.53 -0.44 19.33
C PRO A 485 -3.31 -1.95 19.19
N PRO A 486 -4.23 -2.77 19.72
CA PRO A 486 -4.20 -4.20 19.46
C PRO A 486 -4.45 -4.48 17.97
N VAL A 487 -4.21 -5.72 17.57
CA VAL A 487 -4.32 -6.19 16.20
C VAL A 487 -5.56 -7.08 16.04
N ALA A 488 -6.27 -6.88 14.95
CA ALA A 488 -7.39 -7.68 14.50
C ALA A 488 -7.24 -7.92 13.01
N TRP A 489 -7.55 -9.14 12.55
CA TRP A 489 -7.85 -9.40 11.14
C TRP A 489 -8.81 -10.59 10.96
N ILE A 490 -9.42 -10.71 9.79
CA ILE A 490 -10.46 -11.64 9.39
C ILE A 490 -9.84 -12.53 8.33
N ASP A 491 -9.72 -13.83 8.58
CA ASP A 491 -9.21 -14.79 7.59
C ASP A 491 -10.32 -15.30 6.65
N SER A 492 -11.58 -15.25 7.08
CA SER A 492 -12.72 -15.66 6.24
C SER A 492 -14.01 -14.97 6.67
N PRO A 493 -14.98 -14.78 5.76
CA PRO A 493 -14.93 -15.12 4.32
C PRO A 493 -14.05 -14.16 3.50
N ASP A 494 -13.71 -14.58 2.28
CA ASP A 494 -13.01 -13.75 1.30
C ASP A 494 -13.78 -12.46 1.02
N TRP A 495 -13.05 -11.42 0.63
CA TRP A 495 -13.64 -10.18 0.15
C TRP A 495 -14.70 -10.46 -0.93
N TYR A 496 -15.84 -9.78 -0.81
CA TYR A 496 -16.91 -9.73 -1.81
C TYR A 496 -17.61 -11.07 -2.08
N SER A 497 -17.45 -12.06 -1.20
CA SER A 497 -18.18 -13.33 -1.26
C SER A 497 -19.70 -13.10 -1.31
N LEU A 498 -20.39 -13.81 -2.20
CA LEU A 498 -21.83 -13.70 -2.39
C LEU A 498 -22.59 -14.85 -1.72
N TYR A 499 -23.62 -14.52 -0.96
CA TYR A 499 -24.49 -15.48 -0.28
C TYR A 499 -25.97 -15.24 -0.58
N ASP A 500 -26.69 -16.29 -1.01
CA ASP A 500 -28.16 -16.33 -1.09
C ASP A 500 -28.73 -16.89 0.24
N PRO A 501 -29.45 -16.08 1.05
CA PRO A 501 -30.03 -16.53 2.32
C PRO A 501 -31.01 -17.71 2.25
N THR A 502 -31.56 -18.00 1.07
CA THR A 502 -32.46 -19.14 0.86
C THR A 502 -31.71 -20.46 0.66
N GLN A 503 -30.43 -20.38 0.30
CA GLN A 503 -29.54 -21.53 0.11
C GLN A 503 -28.56 -21.67 1.27
N THR A 504 -28.03 -20.54 1.74
CA THR A 504 -27.07 -20.45 2.85
C THR A 504 -27.72 -19.75 4.03
N ARG A 505 -27.91 -20.46 5.14
CA ARG A 505 -28.55 -19.87 6.33
C ARG A 505 -27.58 -19.07 7.20
N ALA A 506 -26.30 -19.37 7.14
CA ALA A 506 -25.31 -18.76 8.00
C ALA A 506 -23.92 -18.72 7.37
N VAL A 507 -23.14 -17.72 7.75
CA VAL A 507 -21.75 -17.51 7.31
C VAL A 507 -20.85 -17.59 8.53
N THR A 508 -19.83 -18.45 8.47
CA THR A 508 -18.78 -18.46 9.50
C THR A 508 -17.78 -17.36 9.18
N VAL A 509 -17.50 -16.52 10.17
CA VAL A 509 -16.47 -15.48 10.11
C VAL A 509 -15.36 -15.90 11.06
N SER A 510 -14.16 -16.12 10.54
CA SER A 510 -12.97 -16.43 11.32
C SER A 510 -11.97 -15.29 11.24
N GLY A 511 -11.15 -15.14 12.26
CA GLY A 511 -10.13 -14.11 12.32
C GLY A 511 -9.12 -14.36 13.42
N HIS A 512 -8.19 -13.43 13.54
CA HIS A 512 -7.16 -13.41 14.56
C HIS A 512 -7.31 -12.18 15.45
N VAL A 513 -7.01 -12.36 16.74
CA VAL A 513 -7.01 -11.29 17.73
C VAL A 513 -5.74 -11.33 18.56
N GLU A 514 -5.11 -10.17 18.71
CA GLU A 514 -3.83 -10.07 19.41
C GLU A 514 -3.69 -8.72 20.11
N ASP A 515 -3.20 -8.76 21.35
CA ASP A 515 -2.67 -7.60 22.05
C ASP A 515 -1.40 -8.01 22.79
N ARG A 516 -0.26 -7.83 22.12
CA ARG A 516 1.07 -8.23 22.62
C ARG A 516 1.53 -7.40 23.80
N ARG A 517 0.95 -6.21 23.94
CA ARG A 517 1.40 -5.17 24.88
C ARG A 517 0.45 -5.03 26.05
N SER A 518 -0.70 -5.69 26.01
CA SER A 518 -1.67 -5.66 27.11
C SER A 518 -1.08 -6.14 28.43
N THR A 519 -1.37 -5.37 29.47
CA THR A 519 -1.13 -5.74 30.86
C THR A 519 -2.38 -6.26 31.57
N SER A 520 -3.55 -6.13 30.94
CA SER A 520 -4.86 -6.42 31.54
C SER A 520 -5.77 -7.31 30.67
N GLY A 521 -5.22 -7.82 29.56
CA GLY A 521 -5.96 -8.54 28.54
C GLY A 521 -6.81 -7.63 27.67
N TYR A 522 -7.53 -8.26 26.74
CA TYR A 522 -8.41 -7.60 25.78
C TYR A 522 -9.77 -8.29 25.72
N HIS A 523 -10.76 -7.61 25.16
CA HIS A 523 -12.01 -8.20 24.68
C HIS A 523 -12.15 -7.98 23.19
N TRP A 524 -12.86 -8.89 22.51
CA TRP A 524 -13.09 -8.81 21.08
C TRP A 524 -14.56 -9.01 20.75
N ARG A 525 -14.96 -8.48 19.59
CA ARG A 525 -16.31 -8.61 19.05
C ARG A 525 -16.29 -8.75 17.53
N LEU A 526 -17.07 -9.70 17.04
CA LEU A 526 -17.43 -9.84 15.63
C LEU A 526 -18.81 -9.24 15.40
N GLN A 527 -18.90 -8.36 14.42
CA GLN A 527 -20.09 -7.57 14.15
C GLN A 527 -20.40 -7.52 12.67
N TYR A 528 -21.68 -7.30 12.34
CA TYR A 528 -22.13 -6.98 11.00
C TYR A 528 -22.97 -5.69 10.99
N GLY A 529 -22.98 -5.02 9.86
CA GLY A 529 -23.84 -3.87 9.57
C GLY A 529 -24.34 -3.92 8.13
N LEU A 530 -25.54 -3.37 7.89
CA LEU A 530 -26.15 -3.36 6.56
C LEU A 530 -25.63 -2.15 5.76
N GLY A 531 -25.17 -2.41 4.55
CA GLY A 531 -24.57 -1.43 3.65
C GLY A 531 -23.04 -1.39 3.72
N PRO A 532 -22.41 -0.64 2.79
CA PRO A 532 -20.95 -0.47 2.72
C PRO A 532 -20.39 0.41 3.85
N GLN A 533 -21.24 1.26 4.45
CA GLN A 533 -20.87 2.18 5.52
C GLN A 533 -21.97 2.23 6.60
N PRO A 534 -22.08 1.18 7.44
CA PRO A 534 -23.17 1.08 8.39
C PRO A 534 -22.96 2.00 9.61
N ASP A 535 -24.01 2.74 9.96
CA ASP A 535 -24.07 3.53 11.21
C ASP A 535 -24.40 2.69 12.44
N THR A 536 -24.89 1.46 12.23
CA THR A 536 -25.30 0.54 13.29
C THR A 536 -24.64 -0.82 13.11
N TRP A 537 -24.15 -1.38 14.21
CA TRP A 537 -23.42 -2.64 14.24
C TRP A 537 -24.10 -3.61 15.19
N THR A 538 -24.34 -4.82 14.70
CA THR A 538 -24.90 -5.92 15.50
C THR A 538 -23.79 -6.93 15.80
N THR A 539 -23.51 -7.13 17.10
CA THR A 539 -22.55 -8.13 17.56
C THR A 539 -23.18 -9.52 17.50
N PHE A 540 -22.55 -10.46 16.80
CA PHE A 540 -23.01 -11.85 16.71
C PHE A 540 -22.05 -12.84 17.39
N ALA A 541 -20.81 -12.45 17.66
CA ALA A 541 -19.89 -13.21 18.52
C ALA A 541 -18.96 -12.27 19.29
N SER A 542 -18.50 -12.70 20.46
CA SER A 542 -17.55 -11.94 21.28
C SER A 542 -16.79 -12.86 22.23
N GLY A 543 -15.71 -12.34 22.79
CA GLY A 543 -14.93 -13.03 23.80
C GLY A 543 -13.83 -12.15 24.39
N SER A 544 -12.93 -12.77 25.16
CA SER A 544 -11.78 -12.09 25.76
C SER A 544 -10.53 -12.96 25.73
N GLY A 545 -9.37 -12.36 25.95
CA GLY A 545 -8.09 -13.05 25.94
C GLY A 545 -6.95 -12.19 26.49
N SER A 546 -5.77 -12.78 26.59
CA SER A 546 -4.54 -12.08 27.02
C SER A 546 -3.30 -12.54 26.23
N LYS A 547 -3.52 -13.32 25.17
CA LYS A 547 -2.51 -13.88 24.27
C LYS A 547 -3.06 -13.86 22.84
N PRO A 548 -2.21 -13.87 21.80
CA PRO A 548 -2.67 -14.03 20.42
C PRO A 548 -3.50 -15.32 20.27
N LYS A 549 -4.60 -15.26 19.53
CA LYS A 549 -5.41 -16.45 19.21
C LYS A 549 -6.33 -16.22 18.02
N ASP A 550 -6.70 -17.32 17.38
CA ASP A 550 -7.76 -17.33 16.38
C ASP A 550 -9.13 -17.37 17.07
N VAL A 551 -10.11 -16.73 16.42
CA VAL A 551 -11.50 -16.61 16.88
C VAL A 551 -12.44 -16.85 15.72
N SER A 552 -13.67 -17.25 16.03
CA SER A 552 -14.72 -17.44 15.04
C SER A 552 -16.09 -17.10 15.59
N GLY A 553 -16.99 -16.69 14.72
CA GLY A 553 -18.42 -16.52 14.99
C GLY A 553 -19.24 -16.93 13.78
N THR A 554 -20.52 -17.22 14.00
CA THR A 554 -21.45 -17.59 12.92
C THR A 554 -22.52 -16.52 12.80
N LEU A 555 -22.52 -15.80 11.67
CA LEU A 555 -23.54 -14.84 11.30
C LEU A 555 -24.76 -15.58 10.75
N ASP A 556 -25.91 -15.44 11.40
CA ASP A 556 -27.19 -15.96 10.91
C ASP A 556 -27.80 -15.00 9.88
N LEU A 557 -27.84 -15.43 8.62
CA LEU A 557 -28.38 -14.63 7.52
C LEU A 557 -29.90 -14.49 7.58
N SER A 558 -30.61 -15.37 8.31
CA SER A 558 -32.05 -15.24 8.50
C SER A 558 -32.44 -14.02 9.34
N GLY A 559 -31.49 -13.45 10.08
CA GLY A 559 -31.65 -12.17 10.79
C GLY A 559 -31.59 -10.94 9.89
N ILE A 560 -31.18 -11.07 8.62
CA ILE A 560 -31.14 -9.97 7.66
C ILE A 560 -32.50 -9.92 6.93
N PRO A 561 -33.21 -8.77 6.95
CA PRO A 561 -34.56 -8.70 6.40
C PRO A 561 -34.55 -8.92 4.88
N ALA A 562 -35.52 -9.67 4.36
CA ALA A 562 -35.66 -9.92 2.93
C ALA A 562 -35.80 -8.65 2.09
N SER A 563 -36.32 -7.56 2.67
CA SER A 563 -36.35 -6.23 2.04
C SER A 563 -34.96 -5.64 1.76
N PHE A 564 -33.88 -6.25 2.26
CA PHE A 564 -32.50 -5.87 1.96
C PHE A 564 -31.94 -6.67 0.77
N TRP A 565 -32.07 -8.00 0.81
CA TRP A 565 -31.34 -8.92 -0.08
C TRP A 565 -32.18 -9.61 -1.17
N ASP A 566 -33.51 -9.63 -1.07
CA ASP A 566 -34.37 -10.32 -2.04
C ASP A 566 -34.70 -9.36 -3.20
N ASP A 567 -34.21 -9.64 -4.40
CA ASP A 567 -34.42 -8.80 -5.59
C ASP A 567 -35.92 -8.62 -5.91
N ALA A 568 -36.76 -9.59 -5.52
CA ALA A 568 -38.21 -9.47 -5.65
C ALA A 568 -38.82 -8.35 -4.77
N GLN A 569 -38.13 -7.94 -3.70
CA GLN A 569 -38.57 -6.90 -2.76
C GLN A 569 -37.75 -5.60 -2.89
N ASN A 570 -36.46 -5.73 -3.21
CA ASN A 570 -35.52 -4.64 -3.40
C ASN A 570 -34.75 -4.82 -4.72
N PRO A 571 -35.42 -4.68 -5.88
CA PRO A 571 -34.80 -4.99 -7.16
C PRO A 571 -33.58 -4.11 -7.41
N TYR A 572 -32.55 -4.67 -8.04
CA TYR A 572 -31.42 -3.89 -8.51
C TYR A 572 -31.89 -2.79 -9.45
N ARG A 573 -31.36 -1.58 -9.27
CA ARG A 573 -31.64 -0.44 -10.14
C ARG A 573 -30.33 0.06 -10.71
N MET A 574 -30.29 0.31 -12.01
CA MET A 574 -29.20 1.11 -12.53
C MET A 574 -29.32 2.53 -11.98
N SER A 575 -28.21 3.08 -11.52
CA SER A 575 -28.10 4.49 -11.14
C SER A 575 -28.59 5.37 -12.30
N VAL A 576 -29.49 6.31 -11.99
CA VAL A 576 -30.09 7.20 -13.01
C VAL A 576 -29.44 8.57 -13.02
N THR A 577 -28.74 8.92 -11.96
CA THR A 577 -27.98 10.17 -11.85
C THR A 577 -26.49 9.97 -12.17
N LYS A 578 -26.07 8.71 -12.41
CA LYS A 578 -24.66 8.31 -12.45
C LYS A 578 -23.92 8.63 -11.14
N THR A 579 -24.65 8.69 -10.03
CA THR A 579 -24.08 8.75 -8.67
C THR A 579 -24.17 7.37 -8.00
N LEU A 580 -23.76 7.31 -6.74
CA LEU A 580 -23.51 6.10 -5.95
C LEU A 580 -24.76 5.40 -5.41
N GLU A 581 -25.95 5.77 -5.89
CA GLU A 581 -27.27 5.39 -5.32
C GLU A 581 -27.48 3.88 -5.18
N THR A 582 -26.89 3.10 -6.07
CA THR A 582 -27.08 1.64 -6.16
C THR A 582 -25.77 0.87 -6.06
N THR A 583 -24.66 1.59 -5.86
CA THR A 583 -23.36 1.02 -5.55
C THR A 583 -23.43 0.28 -4.22
N GLU A 584 -22.91 -0.96 -4.18
CA GLU A 584 -22.85 -1.76 -2.94
C GLU A 584 -24.24 -2.01 -2.29
N GLN A 585 -25.33 -2.02 -3.10
CA GLN A 585 -26.73 -2.15 -2.64
C GLN A 585 -26.97 -3.34 -1.71
N TYR A 586 -26.29 -4.46 -1.97
CA TYR A 586 -26.47 -5.73 -1.25
C TYR A 586 -25.34 -6.04 -0.27
N THR A 587 -24.49 -5.04 0.03
CA THR A 587 -23.28 -5.25 0.81
C THR A 587 -23.58 -5.31 2.29
N VAL A 588 -23.07 -6.36 2.95
CA VAL A 588 -23.02 -6.48 4.40
C VAL A 588 -21.59 -6.29 4.83
N SER A 589 -21.34 -5.24 5.60
CA SER A 589 -20.04 -4.98 6.19
C SER A 589 -19.86 -5.85 7.44
N LEU A 590 -18.76 -6.57 7.51
CA LEU A 590 -18.28 -7.31 8.67
C LEU A 590 -17.16 -6.53 9.34
N ARG A 591 -17.01 -6.73 10.65
CA ARG A 591 -15.98 -6.06 11.45
C ARG A 591 -15.54 -6.91 12.62
N LEU A 592 -14.24 -7.07 12.77
CA LEU A 592 -13.61 -7.63 13.96
C LEU A 592 -12.93 -6.50 14.72
N GLN A 593 -13.30 -6.32 15.98
CA GLN A 593 -12.62 -5.38 16.87
C GLN A 593 -11.98 -6.10 18.03
N VAL A 594 -10.78 -5.66 18.39
CA VAL A 594 -10.05 -6.04 19.60
C VAL A 594 -9.85 -4.80 20.43
N ILE A 595 -10.16 -4.86 21.72
CA ILE A 595 -10.19 -3.70 22.60
C ILE A 595 -9.36 -4.04 23.84
N ASP A 596 -8.27 -3.30 24.04
CA ASP A 596 -7.44 -3.41 25.25
C ASP A 596 -8.24 -2.97 26.47
N ASN A 597 -8.24 -3.78 27.53
CA ASN A 597 -9.05 -3.50 28.71
C ASN A 597 -8.56 -2.24 29.47
N ALA A 598 -7.25 -1.95 29.45
CA ALA A 598 -6.69 -0.79 30.14
C ALA A 598 -6.96 0.52 29.38
N SER A 599 -7.09 0.44 28.05
CA SER A 599 -7.21 1.59 27.16
C SER A 599 -8.56 1.67 26.44
N ALA A 600 -9.57 0.91 26.86
CA ALA A 600 -10.85 0.75 26.15
C ALA A 600 -11.59 2.07 25.80
N SER A 601 -11.35 3.15 26.55
CA SER A 601 -11.94 4.47 26.30
C SER A 601 -11.06 5.40 25.46
N GLN A 602 -9.90 4.94 25.03
CA GLN A 602 -8.92 5.72 24.28
C GLN A 602 -8.97 5.39 22.79
N PRO A 603 -8.66 6.34 21.90
CA PRO A 603 -8.61 6.09 20.45
C PRO A 603 -7.65 4.96 20.05
N TRP A 604 -6.53 4.81 20.77
CA TRP A 604 -5.56 3.74 20.56
C TRP A 604 -5.88 2.45 21.33
N GLY A 605 -7.00 2.37 22.04
CA GLY A 605 -7.40 1.16 22.75
C GLY A 605 -8.04 0.10 21.86
N THR A 606 -8.29 0.40 20.58
CA THR A 606 -9.06 -0.47 19.68
C THR A 606 -8.31 -0.77 18.40
N GLY A 607 -8.12 -2.07 18.18
CA GLY A 607 -7.75 -2.73 16.94
C GLY A 607 -8.99 -3.03 16.11
N GLU A 608 -8.94 -2.88 14.80
CA GLU A 608 -10.05 -3.16 13.90
C GLU A 608 -9.57 -3.60 12.52
N GLU A 609 -10.30 -4.55 11.95
CA GLU A 609 -10.33 -4.82 10.51
C GLU A 609 -11.79 -5.00 10.05
N ARG A 610 -12.03 -4.72 8.77
CA ARG A 610 -13.32 -4.81 8.10
C ARG A 610 -13.24 -5.76 6.91
N ARG A 611 -14.38 -6.34 6.56
CA ARG A 611 -14.56 -7.20 5.39
C ARG A 611 -15.94 -6.93 4.80
N SER A 612 -16.12 -7.06 3.49
CA SER A 612 -17.44 -6.96 2.85
C SER A 612 -17.84 -8.27 2.22
N ILE A 613 -19.11 -8.62 2.37
CA ILE A 613 -19.76 -9.71 1.64
C ILE A 613 -21.02 -9.17 0.95
N ALA A 614 -21.48 -9.84 -0.10
CA ALA A 614 -22.77 -9.56 -0.70
C ALA A 614 -23.81 -10.57 -0.17
N VAL A 615 -24.99 -10.07 0.21
CA VAL A 615 -26.13 -10.91 0.56
C VAL A 615 -27.27 -10.59 -0.40
N HIS A 616 -27.52 -11.49 -1.35
CA HIS A 616 -28.44 -11.24 -2.45
C HIS A 616 -29.08 -12.53 -2.96
N ARG A 617 -30.35 -12.43 -3.34
CA ARG A 617 -31.09 -13.47 -4.05
C ARG A 617 -31.75 -12.87 -5.27
N ASP A 618 -31.43 -13.44 -6.44
CA ASP A 618 -32.15 -13.20 -7.68
C ASP A 618 -32.97 -14.45 -8.06
N PRO A 619 -34.33 -14.38 -8.03
CA PRO A 619 -35.20 -15.51 -8.36
C PRO A 619 -35.15 -15.93 -9.84
N SER A 620 -34.55 -15.13 -10.72
CA SER A 620 -34.39 -15.41 -12.14
C SER A 620 -33.14 -16.24 -12.46
N LEU A 621 -32.20 -16.35 -11.51
CA LEU A 621 -31.03 -17.21 -11.64
C LEU A 621 -31.45 -18.67 -11.82
N LEU A 622 -30.68 -19.38 -12.65
CA LEU A 622 -30.84 -20.82 -12.79
C LEU A 622 -30.62 -21.48 -11.41
N PRO A 623 -31.40 -22.53 -11.06
CA PRO A 623 -31.23 -23.22 -9.79
C PRO A 623 -29.77 -23.60 -9.56
N GLY A 624 -29.18 -23.18 -8.44
CA GLY A 624 -27.79 -23.46 -8.07
C GLY A 624 -26.72 -22.56 -8.67
N PHE A 625 -27.10 -21.47 -9.36
CA PHE A 625 -26.21 -20.38 -9.71
C PHE A 625 -26.36 -19.20 -8.72
N PRO A 626 -25.34 -18.33 -8.60
CA PRO A 626 -24.02 -18.44 -9.24
C PRO A 626 -23.15 -19.55 -8.62
N LEU A 627 -22.19 -20.05 -9.40
CA LEU A 627 -21.17 -20.98 -8.92
C LEU A 627 -19.96 -20.18 -8.42
N ARG A 628 -19.47 -20.49 -7.21
CA ARG A 628 -18.19 -19.96 -6.73
C ARG A 628 -17.07 -20.82 -7.31
N LEU A 629 -16.27 -20.22 -8.19
CA LEU A 629 -15.12 -20.87 -8.81
C LEU A 629 -13.88 -20.84 -7.91
N GLY A 630 -13.84 -19.91 -6.94
CA GLY A 630 -12.73 -19.72 -6.01
C GLY A 630 -11.70 -18.69 -6.49
N HIS A 631 -11.36 -18.74 -7.77
CA HIS A 631 -10.28 -17.95 -8.37
C HIS A 631 -10.75 -17.30 -9.69
N GLY A 632 -9.88 -16.48 -10.30
CA GLY A 632 -10.14 -15.80 -11.57
C GLY A 632 -10.45 -16.78 -12.72
N GLY A 633 -11.28 -16.35 -13.66
CA GLY A 633 -11.84 -17.16 -14.75
C GLY A 633 -11.98 -16.35 -16.04
N GLU A 634 -10.92 -15.65 -16.43
CA GLU A 634 -10.90 -14.61 -17.47
C GLU A 634 -10.89 -15.18 -18.89
N SER A 635 -10.69 -16.49 -19.02
CA SER A 635 -10.79 -17.14 -20.33
C SER A 635 -12.22 -17.05 -20.87
N GLN A 636 -12.34 -16.84 -22.19
CA GLN A 636 -13.65 -16.84 -22.83
C GLN A 636 -14.27 -18.24 -22.77
N ALA A 637 -15.44 -18.35 -22.15
CA ALA A 637 -16.14 -19.61 -22.09
C ALA A 637 -16.67 -20.05 -23.46
N ALA A 638 -16.46 -21.33 -23.79
CA ALA A 638 -17.05 -22.00 -24.93
C ALA A 638 -18.27 -22.82 -24.52
N LEU A 639 -19.23 -22.96 -25.43
CA LEU A 639 -20.44 -23.76 -25.23
C LEU A 639 -20.40 -24.97 -26.18
N VAL A 640 -20.33 -26.18 -25.62
CA VAL A 640 -20.13 -27.43 -26.41
C VAL A 640 -20.93 -28.58 -25.79
N ASP A 641 -21.60 -29.39 -26.60
CA ASP A 641 -22.23 -30.65 -26.12
C ASP A 641 -21.17 -31.76 -26.03
N LEU A 642 -20.49 -31.85 -24.88
CA LEU A 642 -19.40 -32.82 -24.67
C LEU A 642 -19.93 -34.24 -24.47
N GLN A 643 -21.16 -34.37 -23.97
CA GLN A 643 -21.77 -35.64 -23.61
C GLN A 643 -22.69 -36.23 -24.70
N GLY A 644 -22.99 -35.47 -25.75
CA GLY A 644 -23.95 -35.86 -26.80
C GLY A 644 -25.40 -35.86 -26.33
N THR A 645 -25.73 -35.02 -25.34
CA THR A 645 -27.06 -34.96 -24.70
C THR A 645 -28.01 -33.98 -25.39
N GLY A 646 -27.49 -33.14 -26.30
CA GLY A 646 -28.22 -32.03 -26.90
C GLY A 646 -28.24 -30.76 -26.05
N HIS A 647 -27.54 -30.74 -24.91
CA HIS A 647 -27.31 -29.55 -24.08
C HIS A 647 -25.88 -29.06 -24.25
N LEU A 648 -25.64 -27.76 -24.13
CA LEU A 648 -24.30 -27.18 -24.27
C LEU A 648 -23.67 -27.00 -22.87
N ASP A 649 -22.58 -27.71 -22.62
CA ASP A 649 -21.73 -27.57 -21.45
C ASP A 649 -20.90 -26.28 -21.53
N LEU A 650 -20.63 -25.67 -20.38
CA LEU A 650 -19.78 -24.48 -20.27
C LEU A 650 -18.33 -24.90 -20.07
N VAL A 651 -17.46 -24.62 -21.04
CA VAL A 651 -16.03 -24.96 -21.00
C VAL A 651 -15.18 -23.70 -20.91
N PHE A 652 -14.34 -23.57 -19.88
CA PHE A 652 -13.49 -22.40 -19.68
C PHE A 652 -12.25 -22.75 -18.84
N GLY A 653 -11.15 -22.03 -19.04
CA GLY A 653 -9.98 -22.06 -18.17
C GLY A 653 -10.07 -21.07 -17.00
N ASP A 654 -9.46 -21.42 -15.87
CA ASP A 654 -9.25 -20.53 -14.72
C ASP A 654 -7.78 -20.07 -14.60
N THR A 655 -7.54 -19.19 -13.63
CA THR A 655 -6.22 -18.60 -13.32
C THR A 655 -5.25 -19.54 -12.62
N ASP A 656 -5.74 -20.69 -12.14
CA ASP A 656 -4.88 -21.76 -11.63
C ASP A 656 -4.43 -22.71 -12.74
N GLY A 657 -4.84 -22.45 -14.00
CA GLY A 657 -4.49 -23.25 -15.16
C GLY A 657 -5.34 -24.51 -15.32
N TYR A 658 -6.45 -24.64 -14.60
CA TYR A 658 -7.43 -25.71 -14.82
C TYR A 658 -8.38 -25.36 -15.96
N VAL A 659 -8.85 -26.38 -16.67
CA VAL A 659 -9.96 -26.27 -17.62
C VAL A 659 -11.18 -26.94 -17.01
N HIS A 660 -12.24 -26.14 -16.85
CA HIS A 660 -13.53 -26.56 -16.34
C HIS A 660 -14.47 -26.89 -17.49
N ALA A 661 -15.34 -27.88 -17.27
CA ALA A 661 -16.47 -28.26 -18.12
C ALA A 661 -17.69 -28.47 -17.22
N ILE A 662 -18.57 -27.47 -17.15
CA ILE A 662 -19.74 -27.48 -16.27
C ILE A 662 -20.99 -27.83 -17.07
N ASP A 663 -21.67 -28.92 -16.67
CA ASP A 663 -23.01 -29.23 -17.15
C ASP A 663 -24.01 -28.23 -16.54
N PRO A 664 -24.70 -27.40 -17.35
CA PRO A 664 -25.60 -26.36 -16.83
C PRO A 664 -26.86 -26.92 -16.16
N MET A 665 -27.22 -28.18 -16.43
CA MET A 665 -28.39 -28.85 -15.87
C MET A 665 -28.08 -29.50 -14.53
N THR A 666 -26.96 -30.23 -14.42
CA THR A 666 -26.59 -30.91 -13.16
C THR A 666 -25.73 -30.04 -12.23
N ARG A 667 -25.07 -29.02 -12.78
CA ARG A 667 -24.12 -28.11 -12.09
C ARG A 667 -22.85 -28.80 -11.63
N ARG A 668 -22.52 -29.94 -12.24
CA ARG A 668 -21.34 -30.70 -11.88
C ARG A 668 -20.28 -30.50 -12.94
N GLU A 669 -19.06 -30.36 -12.45
CA GLU A 669 -17.87 -30.58 -13.25
C GLU A 669 -17.98 -31.95 -13.94
N LEU A 670 -17.88 -31.95 -15.25
CA LEU A 670 -17.81 -33.15 -16.05
C LEU A 670 -16.48 -33.84 -15.76
N ARG A 671 -16.51 -35.16 -15.69
CA ARG A 671 -15.27 -35.93 -15.51
C ARG A 671 -14.48 -35.92 -16.81
N GLY A 672 -13.32 -35.27 -16.79
CA GLY A 672 -12.29 -35.35 -17.83
C GLY A 672 -11.61 -36.71 -17.91
#